data_AF-A0A2U1J3I0-F1
#
_entry.id   AF-A0A2U1J3I0-F1
#
_cell.length_a   1.000
_cell.length_b   1.000
_cell.length_c   1.000
_cell.angle_alpha   90.00
_cell.angle_beta   90.00
_cell.angle_gamma   90.00
#
_symmetry.space_group_name_H-M   'P 1'
#
loop_
_entity.id
_entity.type
_entity.pdbx_description
1 polymer ?
#
loop_
_entity_poly.entity_id
_entity_poly.type
_entity_poly.pdbx_seq_one_letter_code
_entity_poly.pdbx_strand_id
1 'polypeptide(L)'
;MRSEKNLQSIHTRANEWRTRSQDGNSRLFAVICLGMLCGGTIPLFASYGTAFSDILGFSNYETNSIVSMCDYAYHVAAPFFGFLVLKVGPKRCTQFGSIMIFLGYFGISLLFKYSAYFTANRSAGVGLATVLFSFVGMASKAVYMSGLSTAAMLFGKTKMKGVAMGIPISLIGLSPYVFSKFKNLLFETEKDPRSYLIFLAITNGIILAFVSLFYCNGGLEDATESMISPAERRKSVGSSSFKDRINHTTDKNQTPDIKIFDRSTESTIASIKSGFLQIFAVLRKAIVKATPHQVTMFIKSPFAWIFFIGITCFSGPGIMFINNCGKLTMTLISHLQDIPDHKAEIIKNDVVANQSLYSFFGRLLAGILLDFLSLYFKIPTIVYLLFSVFLMYRAQEMLSRASSVSDMFTLSSYVGFSMGSLFSVAPSYTSEVWGPKNFGLMWGILTIGPAIGAHACNVLFGVVWDKGISVAGSTDNLTTKIIPCDFSCTVEVRKNFKDKTVTNLKMVSEKHFVNNPSDLVKDSILGLVSTSTHLKFDEESKGVIYLRNIDDVKESQVTLFCGGGAGHEPAHGGFVGPSFLTSAVSGHVFASPSTSQVLSCLQRTYSPNHGTIVIVKNYTGDILNFGRAIERFKAEEAGKGSVDCKVSMVVVGDDVGVVNESEEIDVGRRGLSGTVLVNKIACGSAASGESFENVERIAKFAAENVFTIGCALDPASVPGQGLPRVLETSQIEFGMGIHNEPGFKTTELKSGHEMVSDMISHVFNSKLLKASSQKLNSKKVVLLVNNLGAISNLELGLVSNEACNEIKKHGFEIVRAFQGTFMTGLAMPGASISVLVVPSSSADEQEILKFIDLPAHAPGWNNLIPVADKSSKSDAIVDNERRANLASQTSNKTHERSEMWVKISNSVYDSSVVHEQEITYLDSVMGDGDCGQVLLSGTTSVKNAANSSKIPSNNIAAAVSTISGLLEDSMGGTSGIIYCLFFDGVSQHLSKAGYSSDNGAMPSAEVWGEALSNGLETIQRYSTAKVGDRTLIDALHPFIETFKASGGDLAQSLESAKQGAKKTEEMVPLRGRAVYTGKGKGHADAGAVGVCAVIEGILNALH
;
A
#
# COMPACT_ATOMS: atom_id res chain seq x y z
N MET A 1 -17.87 -64.04 19.61
CA MET A 1 -18.96 -63.06 19.83
C MET A 1 -18.62 -61.59 19.60
N ARG A 2 -17.68 -60.91 20.30
CA ARG A 2 -17.36 -59.48 20.01
C ARG A 2 -16.54 -59.27 18.71
N SER A 3 -15.72 -60.23 18.27
CA SER A 3 -15.03 -60.17 16.97
C SER A 3 -15.94 -60.52 15.78
N GLU A 4 -16.91 -61.43 15.97
CA GLU A 4 -17.89 -61.80 14.93
C GLU A 4 -18.89 -60.67 14.63
N LYS A 5 -19.31 -59.89 15.63
CA LYS A 5 -20.14 -58.69 15.41
C LYS A 5 -19.40 -57.59 14.64
N ASN A 6 -18.09 -57.43 14.85
CA ASN A 6 -17.28 -56.48 14.07
C ASN A 6 -17.05 -56.94 12.63
N LEU A 7 -16.80 -58.24 12.41
CA LEU A 7 -16.69 -58.84 11.08
C LEU A 7 -18.01 -58.81 10.31
N GLN A 8 -19.16 -59.04 10.98
CA GLN A 8 -20.47 -58.81 10.40
C GLN A 8 -20.67 -57.34 10.03
N SER A 9 -20.32 -56.36 10.88
CA SER A 9 -20.50 -54.93 10.53
C SER A 9 -19.67 -54.47 9.32
N ILE A 10 -18.47 -55.03 9.14
CA ILE A 10 -17.60 -54.77 7.98
C ILE A 10 -18.16 -55.46 6.73
N HIS A 11 -18.66 -56.70 6.84
CA HIS A 11 -19.33 -57.39 5.74
C HIS A 11 -20.68 -56.76 5.34
N THR A 12 -21.45 -56.21 6.28
CA THR A 12 -22.71 -55.50 5.99
C THR A 12 -22.44 -54.17 5.27
N ARG A 13 -21.38 -53.45 5.63
CA ARG A 13 -20.98 -52.18 4.96
C ARG A 13 -20.39 -52.40 3.56
N ALA A 14 -19.62 -53.47 3.35
CA ALA A 14 -19.07 -53.82 2.03
C ALA A 14 -20.13 -54.34 1.03
N ASN A 15 -21.24 -54.91 1.52
CA ASN A 15 -22.33 -55.42 0.68
C ASN A 15 -23.22 -54.32 0.06
N GLU A 16 -23.31 -53.11 0.64
CA GLU A 16 -24.14 -52.01 0.11
C GLU A 16 -23.72 -51.52 -1.28
N TRP A 17 -22.42 -51.54 -1.59
CA TRP A 17 -21.91 -51.17 -2.92
C TRP A 17 -22.17 -52.25 -3.98
N ARG A 18 -22.39 -53.51 -3.57
CA ARG A 18 -22.55 -54.69 -4.45
C ARG A 18 -24.01 -54.99 -4.79
N THR A 19 -24.95 -54.61 -3.93
CA THR A 19 -26.40 -54.89 -4.06
C THR A 19 -27.19 -53.75 -4.69
N ARG A 20 -26.57 -52.63 -5.07
CA ARG A 20 -27.24 -51.58 -5.86
C ARG A 20 -27.61 -52.14 -7.23
N SER A 21 -28.90 -52.08 -7.56
CA SER A 21 -29.41 -52.37 -8.90
C SER A 21 -28.74 -51.46 -9.95
N GLN A 22 -28.81 -51.82 -11.23
CA GLN A 22 -28.37 -50.94 -12.33
C GLN A 22 -29.01 -49.54 -12.23
N ASP A 23 -30.27 -49.47 -11.80
CA ASP A 23 -30.96 -48.21 -11.48
C ASP A 23 -30.28 -47.43 -10.35
N GLY A 24 -29.83 -48.12 -9.29
CA GLY A 24 -29.12 -47.52 -8.17
C GLY A 24 -27.77 -46.90 -8.57
N ASN A 25 -27.05 -47.53 -9.50
CA ASN A 25 -25.79 -46.99 -10.03
C ASN A 25 -26.02 -45.81 -10.96
N SER A 26 -27.07 -45.86 -11.79
CA SER A 26 -27.46 -44.76 -12.68
C SER A 26 -27.90 -43.52 -11.90
N ARG A 27 -28.69 -43.71 -10.82
CA ARG A 27 -29.08 -42.64 -9.89
C ARG A 27 -27.87 -42.02 -9.19
N LEU A 28 -26.94 -42.85 -8.70
CA LEU A 28 -25.71 -42.35 -8.08
C LEU A 28 -24.87 -41.54 -9.07
N PHE A 29 -24.76 -41.98 -10.32
CA PHE A 29 -24.03 -41.27 -11.35
C PHE A 29 -24.65 -39.90 -11.67
N ALA A 30 -25.98 -39.81 -11.76
CA ALA A 30 -26.69 -38.54 -11.91
C ALA A 30 -26.46 -37.59 -10.72
N VAL A 31 -26.42 -38.13 -9.50
CA VAL A 31 -26.15 -37.34 -8.29
C VAL A 31 -24.69 -36.89 -8.21
N ILE A 32 -23.73 -37.72 -8.65
CA ILE A 32 -22.33 -37.33 -8.83
C ILE A 32 -22.25 -36.14 -9.80
N CYS A 33 -22.96 -36.21 -10.92
CA CYS A 33 -23.03 -35.15 -11.92
C CYS A 33 -23.54 -33.82 -11.32
N LEU A 34 -24.61 -33.86 -10.52
CA LEU A 34 -25.11 -32.68 -9.79
C LEU A 34 -24.09 -32.13 -8.79
N GLY A 35 -23.38 -33.02 -8.07
CA GLY A 35 -22.30 -32.63 -7.18
C GLY A 35 -21.15 -31.93 -7.90
N MET A 36 -20.74 -32.44 -9.08
CA MET A 36 -19.70 -31.81 -9.90
C MET A 36 -20.10 -30.43 -10.39
N LEU A 37 -21.37 -30.23 -10.74
CA LEU A 37 -21.90 -28.92 -11.12
C LEU A 37 -21.82 -27.91 -9.96
N CYS A 38 -22.16 -28.30 -8.74
CA CYS A 38 -22.12 -27.39 -7.58
C CYS A 38 -20.70 -27.18 -7.02
N GLY A 39 -19.80 -28.15 -7.22
CA GLY A 39 -18.40 -28.06 -6.81
C GLY A 39 -17.51 -27.26 -7.77
N GLY A 40 -18.00 -26.90 -8.97
CA GLY A 40 -17.21 -26.27 -10.04
C GLY A 40 -17.16 -24.75 -10.05
N THR A 41 -17.45 -24.09 -8.94
CA THR A 41 -17.75 -22.66 -8.92
C THR A 41 -16.54 -21.73 -8.86
N ILE A 42 -15.32 -22.24 -8.64
CA ILE A 42 -14.08 -21.42 -8.53
C ILE A 42 -13.91 -20.39 -9.67
N PRO A 43 -14.07 -20.76 -10.97
CA PRO A 43 -13.89 -19.80 -12.06
C PRO A 43 -14.89 -18.65 -12.09
N LEU A 44 -15.98 -18.70 -11.29
CA LEU A 44 -16.90 -17.58 -11.14
C LEU A 44 -16.22 -16.35 -10.55
N PHE A 45 -15.05 -16.50 -9.91
CA PHE A 45 -14.26 -15.37 -9.47
C PHE A 45 -14.08 -14.32 -10.58
N ALA A 46 -13.83 -14.72 -11.83
CA ALA A 46 -13.67 -13.76 -12.93
C ALA A 46 -14.91 -12.88 -13.18
N SER A 47 -16.10 -13.32 -12.77
CA SER A 47 -17.34 -12.53 -12.90
C SER A 47 -17.47 -11.43 -11.83
N TYR A 48 -16.89 -11.62 -10.65
CA TYR A 48 -16.99 -10.65 -9.54
C TYR A 48 -15.61 -10.15 -9.05
N GLY A 49 -14.52 -10.57 -9.70
CA GLY A 49 -13.14 -10.27 -9.31
C GLY A 49 -12.77 -8.80 -9.48
N THR A 50 -13.41 -8.12 -10.44
CA THR A 50 -13.31 -6.66 -10.57
C THR A 50 -13.88 -5.99 -9.31
N ALA A 51 -15.14 -6.26 -8.98
CA ALA A 51 -15.79 -5.75 -7.78
C ALA A 51 -15.04 -6.15 -6.49
N PHE A 52 -14.45 -7.35 -6.44
CA PHE A 52 -13.65 -7.80 -5.31
C PHE A 52 -12.39 -6.94 -5.09
N SER A 53 -11.66 -6.63 -6.17
CA SER A 53 -10.50 -5.72 -6.10
C SER A 53 -10.94 -4.29 -5.80
N ASP A 54 -11.97 -3.80 -6.50
CA ASP A 54 -12.38 -2.40 -6.46
C ASP A 54 -13.07 -2.02 -5.14
N ILE A 55 -13.96 -2.87 -4.60
CA ILE A 55 -14.71 -2.60 -3.35
C ILE A 55 -13.85 -2.84 -2.11
N LEU A 56 -12.96 -3.84 -2.11
CA LEU A 56 -12.09 -4.14 -0.98
C LEU A 56 -10.75 -3.40 -1.02
N GLY A 57 -10.46 -2.69 -2.11
CA GLY A 57 -9.23 -1.90 -2.28
C GLY A 57 -7.97 -2.75 -2.46
N PHE A 58 -8.08 -4.00 -2.92
CA PHE A 58 -6.93 -4.88 -3.15
C PHE A 58 -6.28 -4.60 -4.51
N SER A 59 -4.94 -4.62 -4.56
CA SER A 59 -4.14 -4.52 -5.79
C SER A 59 -4.35 -5.76 -6.68
N ASN A 60 -3.94 -5.69 -7.96
CA ASN A 60 -4.05 -6.87 -8.82
C ASN A 60 -3.08 -7.97 -8.39
N TYR A 61 -1.89 -7.61 -7.89
CA TYR A 61 -0.98 -8.55 -7.23
C TYR A 61 -1.64 -9.27 -6.04
N GLU A 62 -2.25 -8.55 -5.10
CA GLU A 62 -2.91 -9.16 -3.92
C GLU A 62 -4.11 -10.01 -4.34
N THR A 63 -4.94 -9.50 -5.25
CA THR A 63 -6.09 -10.23 -5.78
C THR A 63 -5.67 -11.53 -6.46
N ASN A 64 -4.65 -11.48 -7.33
CA ASN A 64 -4.10 -12.67 -7.97
C ASN A 64 -3.43 -13.62 -6.98
N SER A 65 -2.83 -13.10 -5.90
CA SER A 65 -2.27 -13.92 -4.83
C SER A 65 -3.35 -14.65 -4.04
N ILE A 66 -4.45 -13.98 -3.67
CA ILE A 66 -5.60 -14.57 -2.98
C ILE A 66 -6.23 -15.68 -3.83
N VAL A 67 -6.48 -15.40 -5.12
CA VAL A 67 -7.08 -16.38 -6.03
C VAL A 67 -6.12 -17.54 -6.28
N SER A 68 -4.81 -17.28 -6.38
CA SER A 68 -3.81 -18.35 -6.46
C SER A 68 -3.84 -19.26 -5.24
N MET A 69 -4.16 -18.74 -4.05
CA MET A 69 -4.32 -19.57 -2.85
C MET A 69 -5.58 -20.44 -2.90
N CYS A 70 -6.65 -19.99 -3.55
CA CYS A 70 -7.79 -20.84 -3.91
C CYS A 70 -7.35 -22.02 -4.78
N ASP A 71 -6.56 -21.73 -5.83
CA ASP A 71 -6.04 -22.75 -6.75
C ASP A 71 -5.08 -23.72 -6.03
N TYR A 72 -4.21 -23.21 -5.15
CA TYR A 72 -3.38 -24.05 -4.28
C TYR A 72 -4.21 -24.95 -3.38
N ALA A 73 -5.22 -24.41 -2.69
CA ALA A 73 -6.09 -25.21 -1.84
C ALA A 73 -6.87 -26.26 -2.65
N TYR A 74 -7.27 -25.95 -3.88
CA TYR A 74 -7.93 -26.90 -4.77
C TYR A 74 -6.98 -28.01 -5.26
N HIS A 75 -5.75 -27.67 -5.64
CA HIS A 75 -4.84 -28.61 -6.29
C HIS A 75 -3.97 -29.39 -5.30
N VAL A 76 -3.50 -28.76 -4.23
CA VAL A 76 -2.65 -29.39 -3.20
C VAL A 76 -3.46 -30.25 -2.24
N ALA A 77 -4.75 -29.96 -2.02
CA ALA A 77 -5.61 -30.84 -1.23
C ALA A 77 -5.99 -32.13 -1.97
N ALA A 78 -5.67 -32.26 -3.25
CA ALA A 78 -6.08 -33.38 -4.09
C ALA A 78 -5.53 -34.75 -3.64
N PRO A 79 -4.23 -34.92 -3.32
CA PRO A 79 -3.72 -36.19 -2.80
C PRO A 79 -4.37 -36.55 -1.46
N PHE A 80 -4.61 -35.54 -0.62
CA PHE A 80 -5.24 -35.72 0.69
C PHE A 80 -6.68 -36.22 0.56
N PHE A 81 -7.52 -35.57 -0.24
CA PHE A 81 -8.89 -36.05 -0.47
C PHE A 81 -8.94 -37.32 -1.30
N GLY A 82 -8.02 -37.53 -2.24
CA GLY A 82 -7.86 -38.81 -2.93
C GLY A 82 -7.62 -39.96 -1.96
N PHE A 83 -6.79 -39.76 -0.94
CA PHE A 83 -6.56 -40.72 0.13
C PHE A 83 -7.76 -40.86 1.08
N LEU A 84 -8.36 -39.76 1.53
CA LEU A 84 -9.51 -39.78 2.44
C LEU A 84 -10.73 -40.44 1.82
N VAL A 85 -11.00 -40.24 0.54
CA VAL A 85 -12.13 -40.89 -0.15
C VAL A 85 -11.94 -42.42 -0.17
N LEU A 86 -10.69 -42.89 -0.30
CA LEU A 86 -10.38 -44.32 -0.22
C LEU A 86 -10.60 -44.91 1.19
N LYS A 87 -10.18 -44.19 2.25
CA LYS A 87 -10.21 -44.68 3.64
C LYS A 87 -11.51 -44.42 4.39
N VAL A 88 -12.05 -43.21 4.24
CA VAL A 88 -13.15 -42.67 5.04
C VAL A 88 -14.46 -42.60 4.23
N GLY A 89 -14.35 -42.55 2.90
CA GLY A 89 -15.48 -42.62 1.97
C GLY A 89 -15.87 -41.27 1.35
N PRO A 90 -16.50 -41.30 0.16
CA PRO A 90 -16.90 -40.10 -0.58
C PRO A 90 -17.98 -39.28 0.14
N LYS A 91 -18.81 -39.94 0.96
CA LYS A 91 -19.86 -39.27 1.74
C LYS A 91 -19.31 -38.18 2.67
N ARG A 92 -18.35 -38.54 3.54
CA ARG A 92 -17.81 -37.61 4.54
C ARG A 92 -17.01 -36.49 3.89
N CYS A 93 -16.29 -36.80 2.81
CA CYS A 93 -15.57 -35.79 2.03
C CYS A 93 -16.54 -34.79 1.37
N THR A 94 -17.68 -35.26 0.86
CA THR A 94 -18.72 -34.38 0.28
C THR A 94 -19.42 -33.55 1.35
N GLN A 95 -19.68 -34.10 2.54
CA GLN A 95 -20.21 -33.35 3.69
C GLN A 95 -19.25 -32.25 4.15
N PHE A 96 -17.95 -32.56 4.22
CA PHE A 96 -16.92 -31.56 4.49
C PHE A 96 -16.93 -30.46 3.41
N GLY A 97 -17.01 -30.84 2.13
CA GLY A 97 -17.11 -29.89 1.03
C GLY A 97 -18.34 -28.99 1.11
N SER A 98 -19.50 -29.55 1.47
CA SER A 98 -20.74 -28.78 1.69
C SER A 98 -20.58 -27.70 2.78
N ILE A 99 -19.96 -28.03 3.91
CA ILE A 99 -19.73 -27.07 5.00
C ILE A 99 -18.72 -26.00 4.57
N MET A 100 -17.59 -26.40 4.00
CA MET A 100 -16.51 -25.48 3.65
C MET A 100 -16.88 -24.55 2.49
N ILE A 101 -17.66 -25.01 1.51
CA ILE A 101 -18.13 -24.13 0.41
C ILE A 101 -19.10 -23.07 0.93
N PHE A 102 -19.98 -23.45 1.89
CA PHE A 102 -20.88 -22.53 2.55
C PHE A 102 -20.09 -21.48 3.35
N LEU A 103 -19.18 -21.92 4.23
CA LEU A 103 -18.35 -21.02 5.04
C LEU A 103 -17.46 -20.10 4.18
N GLY A 104 -16.91 -20.63 3.09
CA GLY A 104 -16.10 -19.87 2.14
C GLY A 104 -16.88 -18.73 1.50
N TYR A 105 -17.94 -19.04 0.75
CA TYR A 105 -18.73 -18.00 0.06
C TYR A 105 -19.49 -17.07 1.02
N PHE A 106 -20.03 -17.61 2.13
CA PHE A 106 -20.67 -16.78 3.15
C PHE A 106 -19.66 -15.83 3.80
N GLY A 107 -18.47 -16.31 4.15
CA GLY A 107 -17.41 -15.47 4.68
C GLY A 107 -16.93 -14.41 3.68
N ILE A 108 -16.80 -14.73 2.39
CA ILE A 108 -16.47 -13.74 1.35
C ILE A 108 -17.57 -12.68 1.29
N SER A 109 -18.86 -13.05 1.39
CA SER A 109 -19.95 -12.06 1.45
C SER A 109 -19.84 -11.13 2.68
N LEU A 110 -19.33 -11.62 3.81
CA LEU A 110 -19.06 -10.79 4.99
C LEU A 110 -17.88 -9.83 4.78
N LEU A 111 -16.86 -10.21 4.00
CA LEU A 111 -15.80 -9.27 3.61
C LEU A 111 -16.38 -8.05 2.88
N PHE A 112 -17.27 -8.27 1.92
CA PHE A 112 -17.96 -7.16 1.24
C PHE A 112 -18.88 -6.37 2.18
N LYS A 113 -19.54 -7.03 3.14
CA LYS A 113 -20.40 -6.35 4.13
C LYS A 113 -19.60 -5.39 5.03
N TYR A 114 -18.40 -5.80 5.41
CA TYR A 114 -17.49 -5.03 6.24
C TYR A 114 -16.33 -4.47 5.41
N SER A 115 -16.57 -4.12 4.14
CA SER A 115 -15.54 -3.65 3.21
C SER A 115 -14.78 -2.47 3.80
N ALA A 116 -15.47 -1.47 4.37
CA ALA A 116 -14.85 -0.32 5.04
C ALA A 116 -13.83 -0.72 6.13
N TYR A 117 -14.09 -1.78 6.90
CA TYR A 117 -13.16 -2.28 7.92
C TYR A 117 -11.93 -2.97 7.31
N PHE A 118 -12.13 -3.77 6.26
CA PHE A 118 -11.04 -4.50 5.61
C PHE A 118 -10.23 -3.64 4.65
N THR A 119 -10.80 -2.56 4.11
CA THR A 119 -10.07 -1.49 3.43
C THR A 119 -9.18 -0.74 4.43
N ALA A 120 -9.69 -0.44 5.64
CA ALA A 120 -8.90 0.17 6.71
C ALA A 120 -7.84 -0.77 7.30
N ASN A 121 -8.07 -2.09 7.30
CA ASN A 121 -7.16 -3.12 7.80
C ASN A 121 -6.75 -4.09 6.67
N ARG A 122 -6.07 -3.55 5.65
CA ARG A 122 -5.75 -4.27 4.41
C ARG A 122 -5.07 -5.62 4.63
N SER A 123 -4.10 -5.71 5.54
CA SER A 123 -3.40 -6.98 5.83
C SER A 123 -4.32 -8.04 6.43
N ALA A 124 -5.25 -7.65 7.31
CA ALA A 124 -6.26 -8.54 7.87
C ALA A 124 -7.29 -8.96 6.81
N GLY A 125 -7.67 -8.03 5.92
CA GLY A 125 -8.55 -8.30 4.78
C GLY A 125 -7.95 -9.32 3.80
N VAL A 126 -6.71 -9.12 3.38
CA VAL A 126 -5.99 -10.05 2.50
C VAL A 126 -5.78 -11.41 3.16
N GLY A 127 -5.40 -11.43 4.45
CA GLY A 127 -5.24 -12.67 5.21
C GLY A 127 -6.55 -13.46 5.33
N LEU A 128 -7.64 -12.81 5.71
CA LEU A 128 -8.96 -13.44 5.84
C LEU A 128 -9.50 -13.90 4.48
N ALA A 129 -9.38 -13.08 3.44
CA ALA A 129 -9.75 -13.45 2.08
C ALA A 129 -9.00 -14.70 1.61
N THR A 130 -7.69 -14.77 1.86
CA THR A 130 -6.86 -15.94 1.53
C THR A 130 -7.39 -17.22 2.19
N VAL A 131 -7.77 -17.16 3.46
CA VAL A 131 -8.34 -18.31 4.18
C VAL A 131 -9.70 -18.72 3.60
N LEU A 132 -10.58 -17.76 3.33
CA LEU A 132 -11.93 -18.01 2.84
C LEU A 132 -11.92 -18.59 1.42
N PHE A 133 -11.09 -18.06 0.52
CA PHE A 133 -10.88 -18.62 -0.81
C PHE A 133 -10.24 -20.02 -0.73
N SER A 134 -9.35 -20.26 0.22
CA SER A 134 -8.81 -21.60 0.47
C SER A 134 -9.89 -22.60 0.89
N PHE A 135 -10.92 -22.17 1.65
CA PHE A 135 -12.06 -23.03 1.98
C PHE A 135 -12.87 -23.41 0.73
N VAL A 136 -13.13 -22.45 -0.17
CA VAL A 136 -13.81 -22.72 -1.45
C VAL A 136 -13.01 -23.72 -2.29
N GLY A 137 -11.70 -23.48 -2.47
CA GLY A 137 -10.81 -24.37 -3.23
C GLY A 137 -10.78 -25.79 -2.66
N MET A 138 -10.58 -25.91 -1.35
CA MET A 138 -10.54 -27.19 -0.66
C MET A 138 -11.89 -27.94 -0.73
N ALA A 139 -13.00 -27.22 -0.58
CA ALA A 139 -14.35 -27.77 -0.69
C ALA A 139 -14.63 -28.34 -2.08
N SER A 140 -14.39 -27.53 -3.11
CA SER A 140 -14.52 -27.90 -4.51
C SER A 140 -13.69 -29.14 -4.83
N LYS A 141 -12.46 -29.25 -4.29
CA LYS A 141 -11.65 -30.45 -4.53
C LYS A 141 -12.16 -31.68 -3.80
N ALA A 142 -12.65 -31.54 -2.57
CA ALA A 142 -13.24 -32.65 -1.82
C ALA A 142 -14.41 -33.27 -2.58
N VAL A 143 -15.28 -32.44 -3.15
CA VAL A 143 -16.41 -32.90 -4.00
C VAL A 143 -15.91 -33.54 -5.28
N TYR A 144 -14.96 -32.91 -5.97
CA TYR A 144 -14.36 -33.44 -7.20
C TYR A 144 -13.74 -34.82 -6.98
N MET A 145 -12.92 -35.00 -5.94
CA MET A 145 -12.28 -36.29 -5.65
C MET A 145 -13.30 -37.34 -5.21
N SER A 146 -14.34 -36.95 -4.48
CA SER A 146 -15.43 -37.85 -4.08
C SER A 146 -16.18 -38.40 -5.28
N GLY A 147 -16.62 -37.51 -6.18
CA GLY A 147 -17.37 -37.91 -7.36
C GLY A 147 -16.52 -38.66 -8.39
N LEU A 148 -15.31 -38.18 -8.66
CA LEU A 148 -14.47 -38.75 -9.73
C LEU A 148 -13.87 -40.10 -9.33
N SER A 149 -13.43 -40.25 -8.09
CA SER A 149 -12.94 -41.55 -7.60
C SER A 149 -14.08 -42.57 -7.54
N THR A 150 -15.29 -42.13 -7.18
CA THR A 150 -16.48 -43.01 -7.20
C THR A 150 -16.83 -43.41 -8.63
N ALA A 151 -16.84 -42.47 -9.59
CA ALA A 151 -17.08 -42.77 -11.00
C ALA A 151 -16.01 -43.74 -11.58
N ALA A 152 -14.73 -43.49 -11.30
CA ALA A 152 -13.64 -44.37 -11.72
C ALA A 152 -13.78 -45.79 -11.16
N MET A 153 -14.34 -45.95 -9.95
CA MET A 153 -14.62 -47.25 -9.34
C MET A 153 -15.87 -47.92 -9.93
N LEU A 154 -16.99 -47.20 -10.05
CA LEU A 154 -18.24 -47.70 -10.64
C LEU A 154 -18.02 -48.22 -12.07
N PHE A 155 -17.17 -47.54 -12.83
CA PHE A 155 -16.90 -47.81 -14.23
C PHE A 155 -15.49 -48.38 -14.48
N GLY A 156 -14.79 -48.86 -13.44
CA GLY A 156 -13.41 -49.32 -13.57
C GLY A 156 -13.21 -50.50 -14.53
N LYS A 157 -14.26 -51.29 -14.78
CA LYS A 157 -14.26 -52.47 -15.68
C LYS A 157 -14.77 -52.17 -17.10
N THR A 158 -15.31 -50.98 -17.39
CA THR A 158 -15.75 -50.65 -18.75
C THR A 158 -14.56 -50.30 -19.66
N LYS A 159 -14.75 -50.52 -20.95
CA LYS A 159 -13.84 -50.06 -22.01
C LYS A 159 -14.05 -48.58 -22.35
N MET A 160 -15.19 -47.99 -21.96
CA MET A 160 -15.56 -46.58 -22.19
C MET A 160 -15.17 -45.71 -20.99
N LYS A 161 -13.86 -45.62 -20.70
CA LYS A 161 -13.35 -44.92 -19.51
C LYS A 161 -13.40 -43.40 -19.67
N GLY A 162 -13.14 -42.91 -20.88
CA GLY A 162 -13.18 -41.50 -21.24
C GLY A 162 -14.58 -40.89 -21.08
N VAL A 163 -15.64 -41.60 -21.48
CA VAL A 163 -17.02 -41.15 -21.30
C VAL A 163 -17.43 -41.21 -19.82
N ALA A 164 -17.10 -42.29 -19.12
CA ALA A 164 -17.50 -42.50 -17.73
C ALA A 164 -16.90 -41.44 -16.78
N MET A 165 -15.67 -41.00 -17.02
CA MET A 165 -15.05 -39.91 -16.28
C MET A 165 -15.35 -38.54 -16.89
N GLY A 166 -15.43 -38.44 -18.21
CA GLY A 166 -15.61 -37.20 -18.96
C GLY A 166 -16.96 -36.52 -18.71
N ILE A 167 -18.06 -37.27 -18.57
CA ILE A 167 -19.39 -36.68 -18.30
C ILE A 167 -19.42 -35.95 -16.94
N PRO A 168 -19.08 -36.57 -15.79
CA PRO A 168 -19.03 -35.87 -14.52
C PRO A 168 -18.06 -34.68 -14.52
N ILE A 169 -16.87 -34.86 -15.10
CA ILE A 169 -15.87 -33.78 -15.17
C ILE A 169 -16.41 -32.64 -16.04
N SER A 170 -17.14 -32.90 -17.13
CA SER A 170 -17.68 -31.84 -17.99
C SER A 170 -18.57 -30.86 -17.22
N LEU A 171 -19.35 -31.35 -16.25
CA LEU A 171 -20.25 -30.52 -15.44
C LEU A 171 -19.51 -29.59 -14.47
N ILE A 172 -18.29 -29.93 -14.05
CA ILE A 172 -17.44 -28.97 -13.32
C ILE A 172 -17.08 -27.78 -14.22
N GLY A 173 -16.91 -28.03 -15.52
CA GLY A 173 -16.66 -26.98 -16.52
C GLY A 173 -17.90 -26.17 -16.87
N LEU A 174 -19.09 -26.78 -16.80
CA LEU A 174 -20.36 -26.11 -17.06
C LEU A 174 -20.83 -25.22 -15.89
N SER A 175 -20.32 -25.47 -14.68
CA SER A 175 -20.72 -24.77 -13.46
C SER A 175 -20.69 -23.25 -13.58
N PRO A 176 -19.59 -22.60 -14.02
CA PRO A 176 -19.57 -21.13 -14.04
C PRO A 176 -20.52 -20.55 -15.09
N TYR A 177 -20.81 -21.27 -16.19
CA TYR A 177 -21.82 -20.86 -17.16
C TYR A 177 -23.23 -20.84 -16.55
N VAL A 178 -23.61 -21.89 -15.82
CA VAL A 178 -24.94 -21.96 -15.19
C VAL A 178 -25.09 -20.86 -14.15
N PHE A 179 -24.11 -20.72 -13.26
CA PHE A 179 -24.16 -19.75 -12.17
C PHE A 179 -23.96 -18.29 -12.63
N SER A 180 -23.30 -18.04 -13.76
CA SER A 180 -23.24 -16.68 -14.34
C SER A 180 -24.56 -16.29 -15.00
N LYS A 181 -25.30 -17.22 -15.60
CA LYS A 181 -26.66 -16.94 -16.09
C LYS A 181 -27.63 -16.66 -14.95
N PHE A 182 -27.51 -17.36 -13.82
CA PHE A 182 -28.25 -16.98 -12.60
C PHE A 182 -27.85 -15.59 -12.09
N LYS A 183 -26.57 -15.22 -12.17
CA LYS A 183 -26.12 -13.85 -11.84
C LYS A 183 -26.83 -12.82 -12.70
N ASN A 184 -26.80 -13.00 -14.02
CA ASN A 184 -27.43 -12.07 -14.96
C ASN A 184 -28.96 -12.02 -14.81
N LEU A 185 -29.61 -13.13 -14.44
CA LEU A 185 -31.07 -13.18 -14.31
C LEU A 185 -31.57 -12.60 -12.97
N LEU A 186 -30.87 -12.87 -11.86
CA LEU A 186 -31.34 -12.58 -10.51
C LEU A 186 -30.65 -11.39 -9.84
N PHE A 187 -29.48 -10.96 -10.36
CA PHE A 187 -28.61 -9.97 -9.72
C PHE A 187 -28.03 -8.95 -10.74
N GLU A 188 -28.74 -8.68 -11.84
CA GLU A 188 -28.27 -7.84 -12.96
C GLU A 188 -27.83 -6.43 -12.54
N THR A 189 -28.54 -5.81 -11.61
CA THR A 189 -28.32 -4.43 -11.16
C THR A 189 -27.39 -4.32 -9.94
N GLU A 190 -26.91 -5.46 -9.42
CA GLU A 190 -26.14 -5.50 -8.18
C GLU A 190 -24.66 -5.18 -8.47
N LYS A 191 -24.23 -3.95 -8.14
CA LYS A 191 -22.81 -3.55 -8.20
C LYS A 191 -21.95 -4.25 -7.13
N ASP A 192 -22.58 -4.64 -6.02
CA ASP A 192 -21.95 -5.31 -4.89
C ASP A 192 -22.32 -6.80 -4.91
N PRO A 193 -21.37 -7.75 -5.01
CA PRO A 193 -21.70 -9.16 -5.24
C PRO A 193 -22.22 -9.92 -3.99
N ARG A 194 -22.56 -9.22 -2.89
CA ARG A 194 -22.99 -9.87 -1.63
C ARG A 194 -24.15 -10.85 -1.80
N SER A 195 -25.25 -10.45 -2.42
CA SER A 195 -26.43 -11.31 -2.51
C SER A 195 -26.15 -12.51 -3.41
N TYR A 196 -25.39 -12.29 -4.49
CA TYR A 196 -24.90 -13.36 -5.35
C TYR A 196 -24.01 -14.38 -4.60
N LEU A 197 -23.09 -13.92 -3.75
CA LEU A 197 -22.22 -14.79 -2.96
C LEU A 197 -23.00 -15.59 -1.91
N ILE A 198 -24.01 -14.99 -1.27
CA ILE A 198 -24.92 -15.69 -0.35
C ILE A 198 -25.71 -16.76 -1.10
N PHE A 199 -26.20 -16.45 -2.31
CA PHE A 199 -26.86 -17.42 -3.17
C PHE A 199 -25.93 -18.60 -3.52
N LEU A 200 -24.66 -18.34 -3.85
CA LEU A 200 -23.67 -19.41 -4.08
C LEU A 200 -23.42 -20.24 -2.80
N ALA A 201 -23.33 -19.61 -1.64
CA ALA A 201 -23.12 -20.30 -0.37
C ALA A 201 -24.27 -21.27 -0.04
N ILE A 202 -25.51 -20.78 -0.08
CA ILE A 202 -26.71 -21.53 0.29
C ILE A 202 -26.98 -22.64 -0.73
N THR A 203 -27.04 -22.29 -2.02
CA THR A 203 -27.39 -23.23 -3.08
C THR A 203 -26.39 -24.37 -3.15
N ASN A 204 -25.08 -24.08 -3.20
CA ASN A 204 -24.08 -25.13 -3.28
C ASN A 204 -23.97 -25.93 -1.98
N GLY A 205 -24.04 -25.25 -0.82
CA GLY A 205 -24.01 -25.92 0.49
C GLY A 205 -25.13 -26.95 0.63
N ILE A 206 -26.38 -26.56 0.35
CA ILE A 206 -27.56 -27.43 0.47
C ILE A 206 -27.53 -28.57 -0.55
N ILE A 207 -27.24 -28.27 -1.82
CA ILE A 207 -27.22 -29.31 -2.86
C ILE A 207 -26.12 -30.33 -2.55
N LEU A 208 -24.93 -29.91 -2.12
CA LEU A 208 -23.85 -30.83 -1.77
C LEU A 208 -24.17 -31.65 -0.50
N ALA A 209 -24.85 -31.06 0.48
CA ALA A 209 -25.36 -31.82 1.63
C ALA A 209 -26.33 -32.91 1.18
N PHE A 210 -27.25 -32.58 0.26
CA PHE A 210 -28.18 -33.54 -0.32
C PHE A 210 -27.47 -34.64 -1.14
N VAL A 211 -26.55 -34.26 -2.04
CA VAL A 211 -25.71 -35.18 -2.83
C VAL A 211 -24.98 -36.17 -1.91
N SER A 212 -24.49 -35.71 -0.75
CA SER A 212 -23.77 -36.55 0.20
C SER A 212 -24.61 -37.73 0.73
N LEU A 213 -25.93 -37.60 0.80
CA LEU A 213 -26.84 -38.63 1.30
C LEU A 213 -26.88 -39.87 0.40
N PHE A 214 -26.54 -39.71 -0.89
CA PHE A 214 -26.57 -40.79 -1.88
C PHE A 214 -25.29 -41.63 -1.93
N TYR A 215 -24.20 -41.15 -1.34
CA TYR A 215 -23.00 -41.96 -1.15
C TYR A 215 -23.19 -42.97 -0.01
N CYS A 216 -22.70 -44.21 -0.20
CA CYS A 216 -22.72 -45.19 0.88
C CYS A 216 -21.72 -44.83 1.99
N ASN A 217 -21.92 -45.40 3.18
CA ASN A 217 -20.99 -45.25 4.29
C ASN A 217 -19.79 -46.19 4.12
N GLY A 218 -18.56 -45.73 4.40
CA GLY A 218 -17.34 -46.53 4.31
C GLY A 218 -16.40 -46.12 3.18
N GLY A 219 -15.14 -46.56 3.26
CA GLY A 219 -14.10 -46.22 2.29
C GLY A 219 -14.29 -46.95 0.96
N LEU A 220 -13.80 -46.38 -0.15
CA LEU A 220 -13.80 -47.10 -1.44
C LEU A 220 -12.89 -48.35 -1.41
N GLU A 221 -11.91 -48.42 -0.49
CA GLU A 221 -11.06 -49.61 -0.32
C GLU A 221 -11.88 -50.84 0.10
N ASP A 222 -12.88 -50.66 0.97
CA ASP A 222 -13.80 -51.70 1.45
C ASP A 222 -14.64 -52.30 0.30
N ALA A 223 -14.94 -51.50 -0.72
CA ALA A 223 -15.62 -51.94 -1.94
C ALA A 223 -14.71 -52.74 -2.88
N THR A 224 -13.38 -52.64 -2.74
CA THR A 224 -12.41 -53.27 -3.67
C THR A 224 -12.06 -54.70 -3.25
N GLU A 225 -11.93 -54.96 -1.95
CA GLU A 225 -11.68 -56.32 -1.41
C GLU A 225 -12.83 -57.30 -1.66
N SER A 226 -14.04 -56.77 -1.88
CA SER A 226 -15.25 -57.56 -2.20
C SER A 226 -15.42 -57.84 -3.70
N MET A 227 -14.71 -57.14 -4.60
CA MET A 227 -14.81 -57.32 -6.07
C MET A 227 -13.96 -58.47 -6.64
N ILE A 228 -13.10 -59.11 -5.84
CA ILE A 228 -12.31 -60.28 -6.23
C ILE A 228 -13.22 -61.52 -6.25
N SER A 229 -13.26 -62.23 -7.37
CA SER A 229 -14.05 -63.47 -7.48
C SER A 229 -13.48 -64.58 -6.58
N PRO A 230 -14.30 -65.52 -6.05
CA PRO A 230 -13.80 -66.69 -5.31
C PRO A 230 -12.76 -67.51 -6.11
N ALA A 231 -12.81 -67.44 -7.45
CA ALA A 231 -11.88 -68.11 -8.35
C ALA A 231 -10.48 -67.46 -8.38
N GLU A 232 -10.39 -66.13 -8.30
CA GLU A 232 -9.10 -65.41 -8.22
C GLU A 232 -8.47 -65.52 -6.83
N ARG A 233 -9.30 -65.64 -5.79
CA ARG A 233 -8.84 -65.87 -4.41
C ARG A 233 -8.19 -67.25 -4.24
N ARG A 234 -8.55 -68.25 -5.06
CA ARG A 234 -7.87 -69.57 -5.10
C ARG A 234 -6.54 -69.55 -5.85
N LYS A 235 -6.35 -68.64 -6.83
CA LYS A 235 -5.07 -68.52 -7.54
C LYS A 235 -3.98 -67.83 -6.72
N SER A 236 -4.33 -66.90 -5.82
CA SER A 236 -3.32 -66.21 -4.98
C SER A 236 -2.88 -67.00 -3.75
N VAL A 237 -3.67 -67.98 -3.29
CA VAL A 237 -3.35 -68.84 -2.13
C VAL A 237 -2.47 -70.04 -2.51
N GLY A 238 -2.32 -70.35 -3.80
CA GLY A 238 -1.55 -71.50 -4.31
C GLY A 238 -0.09 -71.24 -4.68
N SER A 239 0.53 -70.10 -4.33
CA SER A 239 1.94 -69.79 -4.68
C SER A 239 2.84 -69.47 -3.49
N SER A 240 2.53 -70.01 -2.30
CA SER A 240 3.48 -70.07 -1.19
C SER A 240 4.39 -71.30 -1.31
N SER A 241 5.21 -71.37 -2.36
CA SER A 241 6.43 -72.20 -2.39
C SER A 241 7.24 -71.86 -3.64
N PHE A 242 8.03 -70.79 -3.59
CA PHE A 242 9.11 -70.57 -4.55
C PHE A 242 10.21 -69.72 -3.89
N LYS A 243 10.74 -70.21 -2.78
CA LYS A 243 11.95 -69.68 -2.14
C LYS A 243 13.13 -70.66 -2.17
N ASP A 244 12.96 -71.84 -2.75
CA ASP A 244 14.05 -72.81 -2.98
C ASP A 244 13.98 -73.30 -4.43
N ARG A 245 15.14 -73.30 -5.11
CA ARG A 245 15.37 -73.47 -6.57
C ARG A 245 15.12 -72.14 -7.31
N ILE A 246 16.09 -71.47 -7.93
CA ILE A 246 17.11 -71.99 -8.85
C ILE A 246 18.33 -71.05 -8.77
N ASN A 247 19.41 -71.52 -8.14
CA ASN A 247 20.74 -71.36 -8.71
C ASN A 247 20.84 -72.32 -9.89
N HIS A 248 21.56 -71.91 -10.93
CA HIS A 248 21.94 -72.61 -12.17
C HIS A 248 21.22 -72.24 -13.48
N THR A 249 22.10 -71.84 -14.41
CA THR A 249 22.13 -72.07 -15.86
C THR A 249 21.22 -71.24 -16.78
N THR A 250 21.87 -70.26 -17.43
CA THR A 250 22.00 -70.10 -18.90
C THR A 250 20.86 -70.66 -19.77
N ASP A 251 20.21 -69.82 -20.60
CA ASP A 251 20.60 -69.67 -22.02
C ASP A 251 19.85 -68.53 -22.73
N LYS A 252 20.40 -68.20 -23.89
CA LYS A 252 20.23 -67.13 -24.88
C LYS A 252 18.82 -66.80 -25.44
N ASN A 253 18.80 -65.59 -26.00
CA ASN A 253 18.08 -65.13 -27.21
C ASN A 253 16.56 -64.92 -27.14
N GLN A 254 16.14 -63.64 -27.10
CA GLN A 254 15.52 -62.92 -28.24
C GLN A 254 14.93 -61.58 -27.76
N THR A 255 15.58 -60.48 -28.11
CA THR A 255 15.03 -59.11 -28.09
C THR A 255 15.03 -58.58 -29.52
N PRO A 256 13.94 -57.94 -30.00
CA PRO A 256 14.04 -57.12 -31.20
C PRO A 256 14.53 -55.72 -30.84
N ASP A 257 15.59 -55.30 -31.52
CA ASP A 257 16.18 -53.96 -31.49
C ASP A 257 15.22 -52.89 -32.02
N ILE A 258 15.20 -51.73 -31.36
CA ILE A 258 14.99 -50.44 -32.04
C ILE A 258 16.13 -49.51 -31.61
N LYS A 259 17.10 -49.34 -32.52
CA LYS A 259 18.18 -48.36 -32.48
C LYS A 259 17.72 -47.07 -33.15
N ILE A 260 17.59 -45.95 -32.41
CA ILE A 260 17.81 -44.59 -32.92
C ILE A 260 18.27 -43.69 -31.76
N PHE A 261 19.59 -43.51 -31.61
CA PHE A 261 20.28 -42.20 -31.61
C PHE A 261 21.78 -42.42 -31.36
N ASP A 262 22.58 -41.93 -32.29
CA ASP A 262 24.02 -42.11 -32.38
C ASP A 262 24.79 -41.13 -31.48
N ARG A 263 25.98 -41.57 -31.07
CA ARG A 263 26.96 -40.92 -30.21
C ARG A 263 27.64 -39.76 -30.95
N SER A 264 27.44 -38.52 -30.52
CA SER A 264 28.41 -37.43 -30.81
C SER A 264 28.29 -36.21 -29.90
N THR A 265 27.89 -36.36 -28.63
CA THR A 265 27.82 -35.21 -27.69
C THR A 265 28.17 -35.58 -26.24
N GLU A 266 29.04 -36.58 -26.05
CA GLU A 266 29.44 -37.06 -24.73
C GLU A 266 30.57 -36.25 -24.05
N SER A 267 31.17 -35.24 -24.70
CA SER A 267 32.30 -34.51 -24.14
C SER A 267 31.99 -33.14 -23.51
N THR A 268 30.75 -32.64 -23.56
CA THR A 268 30.41 -31.30 -23.02
C THR A 268 29.49 -31.34 -21.79
N ILE A 269 28.85 -32.48 -21.51
CA ILE A 269 27.82 -32.61 -20.44
C ILE A 269 28.42 -33.09 -19.09
N ALA A 270 29.72 -33.42 -19.04
CA ALA A 270 30.35 -34.03 -17.87
C ALA A 270 30.62 -33.06 -16.68
N SER A 271 30.58 -31.73 -16.88
CA SER A 271 31.00 -30.78 -15.84
C SER A 271 29.88 -30.20 -14.95
N ILE A 272 28.59 -30.45 -15.24
CA ILE A 272 27.46 -29.81 -14.51
C ILE A 272 26.74 -30.80 -13.55
N LYS A 273 27.15 -32.08 -13.53
CA LYS A 273 26.38 -33.17 -12.89
C LYS A 273 26.61 -33.42 -11.38
N SER A 274 27.56 -32.77 -10.69
CA SER A 274 27.98 -33.26 -9.37
C SER A 274 27.20 -32.71 -8.16
N GLY A 275 26.70 -31.47 -8.17
CA GLY A 275 26.06 -30.86 -6.99
C GLY A 275 24.56 -31.12 -6.86
N PHE A 276 23.81 -30.97 -7.96
CA PHE A 276 22.33 -31.00 -7.93
C PHE A 276 21.75 -32.42 -7.75
N LEU A 277 22.45 -33.45 -8.27
CA LEU A 277 22.01 -34.85 -8.15
C LEU A 277 22.21 -35.45 -6.75
N GLN A 278 23.18 -34.97 -5.97
CA GLN A 278 23.46 -35.51 -4.64
C GLN A 278 22.41 -35.10 -3.60
N ILE A 279 21.96 -33.84 -3.63
CA ILE A 279 20.88 -33.36 -2.76
C ILE A 279 19.57 -34.09 -3.08
N PHE A 280 19.25 -34.26 -4.36
CA PHE A 280 18.08 -35.05 -4.80
C PHE A 280 18.16 -36.52 -4.38
N ALA A 281 19.36 -37.14 -4.39
CA ALA A 281 19.52 -38.54 -4.01
C ALA A 281 19.34 -38.78 -2.49
N VAL A 282 19.78 -37.83 -1.65
CA VAL A 282 19.61 -37.89 -0.19
C VAL A 282 18.14 -37.66 0.20
N LEU A 283 17.51 -36.63 -0.37
CA LEU A 283 16.09 -36.33 -0.14
C LEU A 283 15.18 -37.48 -0.63
N ARG A 284 15.52 -38.09 -1.77
CA ARG A 284 14.82 -39.25 -2.35
C ARG A 284 14.85 -40.47 -1.43
N LYS A 285 15.97 -40.75 -0.74
CA LYS A 285 16.05 -41.90 0.20
C LYS A 285 15.23 -41.67 1.47
N ALA A 286 15.17 -40.45 1.98
CA ALA A 286 14.39 -40.10 3.18
C ALA A 286 12.87 -40.12 2.92
N ILE A 287 12.41 -39.53 1.81
CA ILE A 287 10.98 -39.44 1.45
C ILE A 287 10.39 -40.83 1.13
N VAL A 288 11.16 -41.70 0.48
CA VAL A 288 10.71 -43.07 0.13
C VAL A 288 10.50 -43.95 1.36
N LYS A 289 11.15 -43.66 2.49
CA LYS A 289 11.03 -44.46 3.72
C LYS A 289 9.80 -44.12 4.58
N ALA A 290 9.16 -42.96 4.32
CA ALA A 290 8.08 -42.42 5.14
C ALA A 290 6.72 -42.26 4.40
N THR A 291 6.62 -42.63 3.13
CA THR A 291 5.44 -42.36 2.29
C THR A 291 4.70 -43.63 1.83
N PRO A 292 3.37 -43.56 1.57
CA PRO A 292 2.61 -44.70 1.04
C PRO A 292 3.26 -45.29 -0.22
N HIS A 293 3.13 -46.61 -0.42
CA HIS A 293 3.73 -47.34 -1.55
C HIS A 293 3.46 -46.66 -2.92
N GLN A 294 2.26 -46.09 -3.08
CA GLN A 294 1.87 -45.31 -4.25
C GLN A 294 2.79 -44.11 -4.51
N VAL A 295 3.10 -43.29 -3.50
CA VAL A 295 4.00 -42.12 -3.67
C VAL A 295 5.38 -42.56 -4.14
N THR A 296 5.86 -43.70 -3.64
CA THR A 296 7.12 -44.31 -4.08
C THR A 296 7.07 -44.74 -5.56
N MET A 297 5.94 -45.24 -6.06
CA MET A 297 5.76 -45.56 -7.49
C MET A 297 5.88 -44.31 -8.37
N PHE A 298 5.29 -43.18 -7.94
CA PHE A 298 5.40 -41.91 -8.65
C PHE A 298 6.86 -41.44 -8.71
N ILE A 299 7.53 -41.34 -7.55
CA ILE A 299 8.92 -40.85 -7.44
C ILE A 299 9.89 -41.67 -8.29
N LYS A 300 9.64 -42.99 -8.45
CA LYS A 300 10.51 -43.89 -9.21
C LYS A 300 10.26 -43.84 -10.72
N SER A 301 9.17 -43.27 -11.20
CA SER A 301 8.80 -43.24 -12.62
C SER A 301 9.29 -41.97 -13.31
N PRO A 302 10.27 -42.04 -14.24
CA PRO A 302 10.70 -40.89 -15.03
C PRO A 302 9.55 -40.29 -15.85
N PHE A 303 8.68 -41.16 -16.36
CA PHE A 303 7.50 -40.77 -17.12
C PHE A 303 6.51 -39.93 -16.30
N ALA A 304 6.33 -40.26 -15.01
CA ALA A 304 5.46 -39.49 -14.12
C ALA A 304 5.94 -38.04 -13.95
N TRP A 305 7.26 -37.82 -13.89
CA TRP A 305 7.85 -36.49 -13.81
C TRP A 305 7.71 -35.69 -15.10
N ILE A 306 7.92 -36.32 -16.26
CA ILE A 306 7.69 -35.67 -17.57
C ILE A 306 6.23 -35.23 -17.69
N PHE A 307 5.30 -36.12 -17.33
CA PHE A 307 3.88 -35.83 -17.37
C PHE A 307 3.49 -34.71 -16.39
N PHE A 308 4.05 -34.73 -15.18
CA PHE A 308 3.87 -33.67 -14.18
C PHE A 308 4.35 -32.31 -14.67
N ILE A 309 5.57 -32.23 -15.21
CA ILE A 309 6.16 -31.00 -15.76
C ILE A 309 5.32 -30.50 -16.93
N GLY A 310 4.91 -31.40 -17.83
CA GLY A 310 4.06 -31.07 -18.97
C GLY A 310 2.73 -30.44 -18.55
N ILE A 311 2.02 -31.03 -17.59
CA ILE A 311 0.78 -30.45 -17.06
C ILE A 311 1.08 -29.10 -16.40
N THR A 312 2.13 -29.00 -15.57
CA THR A 312 2.52 -27.76 -14.86
C THR A 312 2.68 -26.58 -15.80
N CYS A 313 3.54 -26.72 -16.82
CA CYS A 313 3.83 -25.65 -17.77
C CYS A 313 2.60 -25.27 -18.61
N PHE A 314 1.79 -26.26 -18.97
CA PHE A 314 0.64 -26.04 -19.84
C PHE A 314 -0.56 -25.39 -19.14
N SER A 315 -0.90 -25.84 -17.93
CA SER A 315 -2.12 -25.35 -17.27
C SER A 315 -1.98 -23.96 -16.68
N GLY A 316 -0.76 -23.49 -16.42
CA GLY A 316 -0.50 -22.17 -15.82
C GLY A 316 -1.11 -21.01 -16.61
N PRO A 317 -0.77 -20.83 -17.90
CA PRO A 317 -1.35 -19.76 -18.72
C PRO A 317 -2.88 -19.84 -18.82
N GLY A 318 -3.44 -21.06 -18.90
CA GLY A 318 -4.88 -21.25 -18.99
C GLY A 318 -5.61 -20.86 -17.70
N ILE A 319 -5.08 -21.23 -16.53
CA ILE A 319 -5.65 -20.84 -15.24
C ILE A 319 -5.50 -19.33 -15.03
N MET A 320 -4.37 -18.75 -15.42
CA MET A 320 -4.16 -17.31 -15.37
C MET A 320 -5.19 -16.54 -16.19
N PHE A 321 -5.45 -16.99 -17.43
CA PHE A 321 -6.51 -16.42 -18.24
C PHE A 321 -7.88 -16.56 -17.56
N ILE A 322 -8.20 -17.75 -17.03
CA ILE A 322 -9.49 -17.99 -16.35
C ILE A 322 -9.68 -17.02 -15.17
N ASN A 323 -8.64 -16.77 -14.38
CA ASN A 323 -8.73 -15.90 -13.21
C ASN A 323 -8.84 -14.41 -13.57
N ASN A 324 -8.32 -14.00 -14.74
CA ASN A 324 -8.19 -12.60 -15.13
C ASN A 324 -8.99 -12.19 -16.37
N CYS A 325 -9.71 -13.10 -17.03
CA CYS A 325 -10.43 -12.80 -18.28
C CYS A 325 -11.51 -11.71 -18.11
N GLY A 326 -12.14 -11.63 -16.94
CA GLY A 326 -13.09 -10.56 -16.63
C GLY A 326 -12.41 -9.18 -16.60
N LYS A 327 -11.22 -9.08 -15.99
CA LYS A 327 -10.42 -7.84 -15.94
C LYS A 327 -9.96 -7.46 -17.35
N LEU A 328 -9.41 -8.41 -18.11
CA LEU A 328 -9.00 -8.23 -19.51
C LEU A 328 -10.13 -7.69 -20.37
N THR A 329 -11.33 -8.24 -20.23
CA THR A 329 -12.51 -7.83 -20.99
C THR A 329 -12.93 -6.39 -20.64
N MET A 330 -12.98 -6.04 -19.34
CA MET A 330 -13.35 -4.70 -18.91
C MET A 330 -12.36 -3.63 -19.38
N THR A 331 -11.06 -3.91 -19.32
CA THR A 331 -10.02 -2.99 -19.81
C THR A 331 -10.09 -2.79 -21.33
N LEU A 332 -10.43 -3.84 -22.07
CA LEU A 332 -10.60 -3.73 -23.51
C LEU A 332 -11.85 -2.91 -23.88
N ILE A 333 -12.95 -3.08 -23.14
CA ILE A 333 -14.18 -2.30 -23.32
C ILE A 333 -13.93 -0.81 -23.04
N SER A 334 -13.26 -0.49 -21.94
CA SER A 334 -12.97 0.91 -21.56
C SER A 334 -12.10 1.65 -22.57
N HIS A 335 -11.31 0.92 -23.38
CA HIS A 335 -10.44 1.52 -24.38
C HIS A 335 -11.13 1.73 -25.75
N LEU A 336 -12.21 1.00 -26.04
CA LEU A 336 -12.75 0.89 -27.40
C LEU A 336 -14.09 1.60 -27.63
N GLN A 337 -14.93 1.85 -26.61
CA GLN A 337 -16.30 2.36 -26.82
C GLN A 337 -16.94 3.06 -25.59
N ASP A 338 -17.86 4.01 -25.83
CA ASP A 338 -18.87 4.55 -24.88
C ASP A 338 -19.97 3.50 -24.57
N ILE A 339 -19.59 2.33 -24.03
CA ILE A 339 -20.56 1.32 -23.59
C ILE A 339 -21.03 1.66 -22.17
N PRO A 340 -22.35 1.81 -21.92
CA PRO A 340 -22.86 2.02 -20.57
C PRO A 340 -22.45 0.88 -19.62
N ASP A 341 -22.07 1.21 -18.38
CA ASP A 341 -21.55 0.27 -17.37
C ASP A 341 -22.32 -1.05 -17.25
N HIS A 342 -23.65 -1.01 -17.31
CA HIS A 342 -24.49 -2.21 -17.21
C HIS A 342 -24.25 -3.20 -18.36
N LYS A 343 -24.05 -2.71 -19.59
CA LYS A 343 -23.75 -3.58 -20.74
C LYS A 343 -22.34 -4.13 -20.67
N ALA A 344 -21.38 -3.35 -20.16
CA ALA A 344 -20.00 -3.80 -19.98
C ALA A 344 -19.94 -4.99 -18.99
N GLU A 345 -20.69 -4.92 -17.90
CA GLU A 345 -20.81 -6.02 -16.92
C GLU A 345 -21.44 -7.29 -17.51
N ILE A 346 -22.47 -7.15 -18.35
CA ILE A 346 -23.08 -8.30 -19.06
C ILE A 346 -22.07 -8.97 -20.00
N ILE A 347 -21.36 -8.18 -20.81
CA ILE A 347 -20.35 -8.67 -21.75
C ILE A 347 -19.24 -9.41 -20.99
N LYS A 348 -18.73 -8.83 -19.90
CA LYS A 348 -17.75 -9.48 -19.02
C LYS A 348 -18.23 -10.84 -18.53
N ASN A 349 -19.46 -10.92 -18.00
CA ASN A 349 -20.03 -12.16 -17.51
C ASN A 349 -20.21 -13.19 -18.65
N ASP A 350 -20.57 -12.75 -19.86
CA ASP A 350 -20.73 -13.61 -21.02
C ASP A 350 -19.41 -14.18 -21.55
N VAL A 351 -18.30 -13.45 -21.49
CA VAL A 351 -16.95 -13.98 -21.83
C VAL A 351 -16.55 -15.09 -20.85
N VAL A 352 -16.78 -14.90 -19.55
CA VAL A 352 -16.54 -15.94 -18.53
C VAL A 352 -17.43 -17.16 -18.79
N ALA A 353 -18.71 -16.94 -19.08
CA ALA A 353 -19.66 -18.00 -19.40
C ALA A 353 -19.22 -18.79 -20.65
N ASN A 354 -18.76 -18.08 -21.68
CA ASN A 354 -18.28 -18.65 -22.93
C ASN A 354 -17.07 -19.57 -22.71
N GLN A 355 -16.07 -19.12 -21.94
CA GLN A 355 -14.93 -19.94 -21.54
C GLN A 355 -15.39 -21.27 -20.93
N SER A 356 -16.35 -21.20 -20.00
CA SER A 356 -16.86 -22.36 -19.27
C SER A 356 -17.66 -23.31 -20.16
N LEU A 357 -18.50 -22.78 -21.05
CA LEU A 357 -19.26 -23.57 -22.02
C LEU A 357 -18.33 -24.38 -22.93
N TYR A 358 -17.28 -23.73 -23.46
CA TYR A 358 -16.29 -24.43 -24.29
C TYR A 358 -15.41 -25.39 -23.48
N SER A 359 -15.23 -25.13 -22.20
CA SER A 359 -14.58 -26.06 -21.28
C SER A 359 -15.43 -27.29 -20.97
N PHE A 360 -16.77 -27.17 -20.96
CA PHE A 360 -17.69 -28.29 -20.91
C PHE A 360 -17.59 -29.14 -22.17
N PHE A 361 -17.69 -28.52 -23.36
CA PHE A 361 -17.58 -29.25 -24.63
C PHE A 361 -16.21 -29.89 -24.81
N GLY A 362 -15.12 -29.21 -24.44
CA GLY A 362 -13.77 -29.78 -24.48
C GLY A 362 -13.65 -31.04 -23.62
N ARG A 363 -14.23 -31.04 -22.41
CA ARG A 363 -14.21 -32.21 -21.53
C ARG A 363 -15.03 -33.38 -22.10
N LEU A 364 -16.23 -33.08 -22.60
CA LEU A 364 -17.15 -34.07 -23.14
C LEU A 364 -16.61 -34.70 -24.43
N LEU A 365 -16.21 -33.88 -25.39
CA LEU A 365 -15.68 -34.33 -26.68
C LEU A 365 -14.36 -35.06 -26.50
N ALA A 366 -13.45 -34.56 -25.68
CA ALA A 366 -12.18 -35.26 -25.43
C ALA A 366 -12.38 -36.64 -24.80
N GLY A 367 -13.36 -36.78 -23.88
CA GLY A 367 -13.70 -38.08 -23.28
C GLY A 367 -14.25 -39.07 -24.30
N ILE A 368 -15.14 -38.60 -25.20
CA ILE A 368 -15.72 -39.42 -26.27
C ILE A 368 -14.67 -39.79 -27.31
N LEU A 369 -13.89 -38.81 -27.79
CA LEU A 369 -12.83 -39.04 -28.79
C LEU A 369 -11.76 -39.96 -28.24
N LEU A 370 -11.41 -39.84 -26.95
CA LEU A 370 -10.45 -40.72 -26.31
C LEU A 370 -10.87 -42.19 -26.41
N ASP A 371 -12.12 -42.49 -26.04
CA ASP A 371 -12.64 -43.85 -26.11
C ASP A 371 -12.75 -44.33 -27.57
N PHE A 372 -13.25 -43.48 -28.47
CA PHE A 372 -13.37 -43.82 -29.89
C PHE A 372 -12.02 -44.13 -30.54
N LEU A 373 -11.02 -43.25 -30.39
CA LEU A 373 -9.71 -43.41 -31.01
C LEU A 373 -8.89 -44.53 -30.37
N SER A 374 -8.99 -44.72 -29.06
CA SER A 374 -8.31 -45.81 -28.36
C SER A 374 -8.91 -47.18 -28.75
N LEU A 375 -10.24 -47.29 -28.85
CA LEU A 375 -10.91 -48.55 -29.15
C LEU A 375 -10.85 -48.92 -30.64
N TYR A 376 -11.02 -47.96 -31.55
CA TYR A 376 -11.09 -48.22 -32.99
C TYR A 376 -9.73 -48.08 -33.69
N PHE A 377 -8.93 -47.07 -33.32
CA PHE A 377 -7.68 -46.73 -34.03
C PHE A 377 -6.41 -47.09 -33.25
N LYS A 378 -6.52 -47.56 -32.00
CA LYS A 378 -5.40 -47.87 -31.10
C LYS A 378 -4.40 -46.72 -30.93
N ILE A 379 -4.87 -45.48 -31.07
CA ILE A 379 -4.04 -44.29 -30.90
C ILE A 379 -3.78 -44.08 -29.40
N PRO A 380 -2.53 -43.86 -28.95
CA PRO A 380 -2.23 -43.61 -27.56
C PRO A 380 -2.92 -42.36 -27.01
N THR A 381 -3.52 -42.48 -25.82
CA THR A 381 -4.19 -41.41 -25.06
C THR A 381 -3.37 -40.11 -24.98
N ILE A 382 -2.04 -40.22 -24.90
CA ILE A 382 -1.13 -39.07 -24.78
C ILE A 382 -1.10 -38.16 -26.02
N VAL A 383 -1.43 -38.69 -27.21
CA VAL A 383 -1.48 -37.89 -28.45
C VAL A 383 -2.56 -36.81 -28.35
N TYR A 384 -3.65 -37.07 -27.62
CA TYR A 384 -4.72 -36.08 -27.45
C TYR A 384 -4.31 -34.91 -26.54
N LEU A 385 -3.33 -35.11 -25.66
CA LEU A 385 -2.76 -34.01 -24.87
C LEU A 385 -2.01 -33.02 -25.78
N LEU A 386 -1.40 -33.47 -26.88
CA LEU A 386 -0.75 -32.58 -27.85
C LEU A 386 -1.76 -31.67 -28.55
N PHE A 387 -2.98 -32.15 -28.79
CA PHE A 387 -4.06 -31.31 -29.35
C PHE A 387 -4.46 -30.20 -28.36
N SER A 388 -4.56 -30.52 -27.07
CA SER A 388 -4.81 -29.54 -26.02
C SER A 388 -3.69 -28.48 -25.95
N VAL A 389 -2.42 -28.91 -26.05
CA VAL A 389 -1.23 -28.03 -26.15
C VAL A 389 -1.31 -27.09 -27.35
N PHE A 390 -1.64 -27.63 -28.53
CA PHE A 390 -1.81 -26.84 -29.76
C PHE A 390 -2.88 -25.75 -29.60
N LEU A 391 -4.04 -26.09 -29.03
CA LEU A 391 -5.10 -25.11 -28.81
C LEU A 391 -4.69 -23.98 -27.85
N MET A 392 -3.90 -24.28 -26.81
CA MET A 392 -3.40 -23.24 -25.89
C MET A 392 -2.36 -22.35 -26.57
N TYR A 393 -1.49 -22.93 -27.40
CA TYR A 393 -0.55 -22.15 -28.21
C TYR A 393 -1.29 -21.16 -29.12
N ARG A 394 -2.34 -21.63 -29.81
CA ARG A 394 -3.20 -20.76 -30.63
C ARG A 394 -3.88 -19.68 -29.79
N ALA A 395 -4.35 -20.01 -28.58
CA ALA A 395 -4.94 -19.04 -27.66
C ALA A 395 -3.93 -17.93 -27.29
N GLN A 396 -2.70 -18.28 -26.93
CA GLN A 396 -1.66 -17.30 -26.58
C GLN A 396 -1.29 -16.40 -27.77
N GLU A 397 -1.18 -16.96 -28.97
CA GLU A 397 -0.98 -16.16 -30.18
C GLU A 397 -2.12 -15.17 -30.41
N MET A 398 -3.37 -15.60 -30.23
CA MET A 398 -4.54 -14.71 -30.37
C MET A 398 -4.57 -13.60 -29.33
N LEU A 399 -4.24 -13.91 -28.07
CA LEU A 399 -4.18 -12.90 -27.01
C LEU A 399 -3.19 -11.78 -27.34
N SER A 400 -2.06 -12.11 -27.98
CA SER A 400 -1.07 -11.09 -28.39
C SER A 400 -1.56 -10.11 -29.46
N ARG A 401 -2.68 -10.41 -30.13
CA ARG A 401 -3.26 -9.58 -31.20
C ARG A 401 -4.69 -9.11 -30.87
N ALA A 402 -5.17 -9.35 -29.65
CA ALA A 402 -6.54 -9.05 -29.28
C ALA A 402 -6.77 -7.53 -29.25
N SER A 403 -7.77 -7.07 -30.00
CA SER A 403 -8.09 -5.64 -30.15
C SER A 403 -9.58 -5.36 -30.10
N SER A 404 -10.42 -6.39 -29.96
CA SER A 404 -11.88 -6.27 -29.92
C SER A 404 -12.52 -7.22 -28.90
N VAL A 405 -13.76 -6.90 -28.49
CA VAL A 405 -14.56 -7.78 -27.63
C VAL A 405 -14.80 -9.15 -28.30
N SER A 406 -14.91 -9.21 -29.62
CA SER A 406 -15.06 -10.47 -30.36
C SER A 406 -13.81 -11.37 -30.23
N ASP A 407 -12.63 -10.78 -30.16
CA ASP A 407 -11.39 -11.53 -29.91
C ASP A 407 -11.40 -12.18 -28.52
N MET A 408 -11.97 -11.52 -27.51
CA MET A 408 -12.13 -12.09 -26.16
C MET A 408 -13.07 -13.30 -26.15
N PHE A 409 -14.17 -13.26 -26.92
CA PHE A 409 -15.04 -14.43 -27.08
C PHE A 409 -14.33 -15.58 -27.77
N THR A 410 -13.58 -15.31 -28.83
CA THR A 410 -12.85 -16.38 -29.54
C THR A 410 -11.73 -16.95 -28.67
N LEU A 411 -10.96 -16.09 -28.01
CA LEU A 411 -9.88 -16.49 -27.10
C LEU A 411 -10.41 -17.36 -25.96
N SER A 412 -11.50 -16.93 -25.31
CA SER A 412 -12.14 -17.71 -24.24
C SER A 412 -12.61 -19.08 -24.71
N SER A 413 -13.09 -19.22 -25.95
CA SER A 413 -13.43 -20.51 -26.56
C SER A 413 -12.21 -21.43 -26.70
N TYR A 414 -11.09 -20.92 -27.21
CA TYR A 414 -9.85 -21.71 -27.37
C TYR A 414 -9.29 -22.15 -26.01
N VAL A 415 -9.19 -21.24 -25.04
CA VAL A 415 -8.73 -21.57 -23.68
C VAL A 415 -9.70 -22.57 -23.03
N GLY A 416 -11.00 -22.38 -23.20
CA GLY A 416 -12.05 -23.29 -22.74
C GLY A 416 -11.84 -24.71 -23.25
N PHE A 417 -11.82 -24.90 -24.58
CA PHE A 417 -11.59 -26.19 -25.22
C PHE A 417 -10.27 -26.84 -24.82
N SER A 418 -9.21 -26.04 -24.81
CA SER A 418 -7.86 -26.48 -24.48
C SER A 418 -7.80 -27.04 -23.05
N MET A 419 -8.21 -26.23 -22.07
CA MET A 419 -8.23 -26.62 -20.65
C MET A 419 -9.23 -27.75 -20.37
N GLY A 420 -10.38 -27.73 -21.04
CA GLY A 420 -11.37 -28.79 -20.93
C GLY A 420 -10.82 -30.14 -21.42
N SER A 421 -10.11 -30.13 -22.54
CA SER A 421 -9.47 -31.35 -23.08
C SER A 421 -8.39 -31.88 -22.15
N LEU A 422 -7.52 -31.01 -21.61
CA LEU A 422 -6.50 -31.39 -20.63
C LEU A 422 -7.12 -32.10 -19.42
N PHE A 423 -8.08 -31.47 -18.78
CA PHE A 423 -8.67 -31.97 -17.54
C PHE A 423 -9.67 -33.13 -17.73
N SER A 424 -9.89 -33.58 -18.97
CA SER A 424 -10.60 -34.83 -19.28
C SER A 424 -9.63 -35.96 -19.61
N VAL A 425 -8.61 -35.68 -20.42
CA VAL A 425 -7.63 -36.69 -20.86
C VAL A 425 -6.64 -37.04 -19.77
N ALA A 426 -6.12 -36.06 -19.03
CA ALA A 426 -5.08 -36.30 -18.02
C ALA A 426 -5.54 -37.21 -16.85
N PRO A 427 -6.75 -37.03 -16.25
CA PRO A 427 -7.26 -37.99 -15.28
C PRO A 427 -7.54 -39.36 -15.91
N SER A 428 -8.10 -39.40 -17.12
CA SER A 428 -8.40 -40.67 -17.81
C SER A 428 -7.13 -41.49 -18.04
N TYR A 429 -6.08 -40.82 -18.51
CA TYR A 429 -4.76 -41.41 -18.68
C TYR A 429 -4.13 -41.86 -17.36
N THR A 430 -4.32 -41.06 -16.29
CA THR A 430 -3.84 -41.44 -14.96
C THR A 430 -4.50 -42.73 -14.46
N SER A 431 -5.81 -42.88 -14.71
CA SER A 431 -6.54 -44.11 -14.39
C SER A 431 -6.10 -45.31 -15.24
N GLU A 432 -5.72 -45.07 -16.49
CA GLU A 432 -5.18 -46.08 -17.40
C GLU A 432 -3.80 -46.60 -16.94
N VAL A 433 -2.87 -45.70 -16.62
CA VAL A 433 -1.47 -46.04 -16.30
C VAL A 433 -1.31 -46.62 -14.89
N TRP A 434 -1.96 -46.03 -13.87
CA TRP A 434 -1.78 -46.42 -12.47
C TRP A 434 -2.93 -47.25 -11.89
N GLY A 435 -3.98 -47.46 -12.70
CA GLY A 435 -5.16 -48.24 -12.34
C GLY A 435 -6.15 -47.49 -11.44
N PRO A 436 -7.44 -47.91 -11.43
CA PRO A 436 -8.50 -47.23 -10.69
C PRO A 436 -8.29 -47.21 -9.17
N LYS A 437 -7.56 -48.21 -8.62
CA LYS A 437 -7.25 -48.30 -7.19
C LYS A 437 -6.33 -47.17 -6.71
N ASN A 438 -5.36 -46.77 -7.53
CA ASN A 438 -4.38 -45.74 -7.17
C ASN A 438 -4.69 -44.39 -7.79
N PHE A 439 -5.72 -44.33 -8.65
CA PHE A 439 -6.10 -43.15 -9.41
C PHE A 439 -6.24 -41.91 -8.53
N GLY A 440 -7.02 -41.97 -7.44
CA GLY A 440 -7.30 -40.80 -6.61
C GLY A 440 -6.03 -40.13 -6.04
N LEU A 441 -5.08 -40.94 -5.56
CA LEU A 441 -3.82 -40.42 -5.01
C LEU A 441 -2.85 -39.97 -6.11
N MET A 442 -2.75 -40.73 -7.21
CA MET A 442 -1.85 -40.41 -8.35
C MET A 442 -2.28 -39.16 -9.09
N TRP A 443 -3.57 -39.07 -9.40
CA TRP A 443 -4.15 -37.88 -10.01
C TRP A 443 -4.03 -36.70 -9.05
N GLY A 444 -4.23 -36.94 -7.75
CA GLY A 444 -3.99 -35.94 -6.72
C GLY A 444 -2.58 -35.34 -6.78
N ILE A 445 -1.54 -36.17 -6.87
CA ILE A 445 -0.15 -35.71 -6.99
C ILE A 445 0.05 -34.94 -8.30
N LEU A 446 -0.43 -35.46 -9.42
CA LEU A 446 -0.32 -34.80 -10.73
C LEU A 446 -0.99 -33.44 -10.76
N THR A 447 -2.09 -33.27 -10.03
CA THR A 447 -2.80 -31.98 -9.97
C THR A 447 -2.09 -30.91 -9.15
N ILE A 448 -1.01 -31.22 -8.42
CA ILE A 448 -0.17 -30.18 -7.79
C ILE A 448 0.53 -29.32 -8.84
N GLY A 449 0.85 -29.90 -10.00
CA GLY A 449 1.50 -29.19 -11.11
C GLY A 449 0.73 -27.93 -11.54
N PRO A 450 -0.58 -28.03 -11.83
CA PRO A 450 -1.43 -26.88 -12.08
C PRO A 450 -1.39 -25.77 -11.04
N ALA A 451 -1.29 -26.09 -9.75
CA ALA A 451 -1.13 -25.06 -8.72
C ALA A 451 0.17 -24.27 -8.87
N ILE A 452 1.28 -24.97 -9.12
CA ILE A 452 2.60 -24.34 -9.33
C ILE A 452 2.56 -23.45 -10.58
N GLY A 453 2.03 -23.97 -11.68
CA GLY A 453 1.92 -23.24 -12.95
C GLY A 453 0.99 -22.02 -12.83
N ALA A 454 -0.17 -22.19 -12.22
CA ALA A 454 -1.14 -21.12 -12.02
C ALA A 454 -0.56 -19.99 -11.16
N HIS A 455 0.10 -20.32 -10.05
CA HIS A 455 0.71 -19.31 -9.18
C HIS A 455 1.77 -18.50 -9.90
N ALA A 456 2.69 -19.16 -10.60
CA ALA A 456 3.74 -18.48 -11.36
C ALA A 456 3.15 -17.53 -12.40
N CYS A 457 2.15 -17.97 -13.17
CA CYS A 457 1.52 -17.16 -14.19
C CYS A 457 0.63 -16.04 -13.63
N ASN A 458 -0.15 -16.27 -12.56
CA ASN A 458 -1.00 -15.27 -11.91
C ASN A 458 -0.19 -14.16 -11.26
N VAL A 459 0.90 -14.51 -10.55
CA VAL A 459 1.79 -13.52 -9.94
C VAL A 459 2.48 -12.71 -11.03
N LEU A 460 2.99 -13.36 -12.08
CA LEU A 460 3.60 -12.68 -13.21
C LEU A 460 2.60 -11.74 -13.89
N PHE A 461 1.36 -12.18 -14.11
CA PHE A 461 0.29 -11.35 -14.65
C PHE A 461 0.03 -10.13 -13.76
N GLY A 462 -0.16 -10.33 -12.45
CA GLY A 462 -0.41 -9.22 -11.51
C GLY A 462 0.71 -8.18 -11.51
N VAL A 463 1.97 -8.63 -11.46
CA VAL A 463 3.15 -7.74 -11.48
C VAL A 463 3.24 -6.97 -12.82
N VAL A 464 3.08 -7.66 -13.95
CA VAL A 464 3.13 -7.03 -15.28
C VAL A 464 1.97 -6.06 -15.47
N TRP A 465 0.79 -6.42 -15.01
CA TRP A 465 -0.41 -5.60 -15.10
C TRP A 465 -0.30 -4.31 -14.28
N ASP A 466 0.09 -4.42 -13.00
CA ASP A 466 0.29 -3.27 -12.12
C ASP A 466 1.39 -2.34 -12.66
N LYS A 467 2.47 -2.92 -13.23
CA LYS A 467 3.50 -2.15 -13.93
C LYS A 467 2.98 -1.46 -15.20
N GLY A 468 2.12 -2.12 -15.98
CA GLY A 468 1.50 -1.53 -17.16
C GLY A 468 0.63 -0.30 -16.83
N ILE A 469 -0.15 -0.37 -15.75
CA ILE A 469 -0.96 0.76 -15.25
C ILE A 469 -0.06 1.94 -14.87
N SER A 470 1.07 1.69 -14.20
CA SER A 470 2.02 2.74 -13.81
C SER A 470 2.62 3.50 -15.02
N VAL A 471 2.75 2.83 -16.17
CA VAL A 471 3.24 3.44 -17.42
C VAL A 471 2.13 4.19 -18.15
N ALA A 472 0.90 3.68 -18.17
CA ALA A 472 -0.23 4.34 -18.85
C ALA A 472 -0.64 5.67 -18.17
N GLY A 473 -0.46 5.80 -16.86
CA GLY A 473 -0.69 7.05 -16.13
C GLY A 473 0.37 8.15 -16.37
N SER A 474 1.36 7.92 -17.25
CA SER A 474 2.53 8.79 -17.43
C SER A 474 2.66 9.51 -18.78
N THR A 475 1.74 9.34 -19.74
CA THR A 475 1.89 9.95 -21.08
C THR A 475 0.59 10.44 -21.73
N ASP A 476 0.56 11.73 -22.07
CA ASP A 476 -0.50 12.46 -22.80
C ASP A 476 -0.42 12.36 -24.35
N ASN A 477 0.31 11.39 -24.91
CA ASN A 477 0.33 11.17 -26.36
C ASN A 477 0.37 9.68 -26.67
N LEU A 478 -0.78 9.14 -27.06
CA LEU A 478 -0.94 7.84 -27.69
C LEU A 478 -0.24 7.84 -29.07
N THR A 479 1.07 7.66 -29.06
CA THR A 479 1.70 6.78 -30.05
C THR A 479 1.97 5.47 -29.33
N THR A 480 1.49 4.38 -29.91
CA THR A 480 1.64 3.00 -29.46
C THR A 480 3.09 2.67 -29.14
N LYS A 481 3.56 3.01 -27.94
CA LYS A 481 4.77 2.43 -27.37
C LYS A 481 4.39 1.01 -26.96
N ILE A 482 4.56 0.10 -27.92
CA ILE A 482 4.69 -1.33 -27.69
C ILE A 482 5.64 -1.48 -26.50
N ILE A 483 5.15 -1.98 -25.37
CA ILE A 483 6.03 -2.48 -24.31
C ILE A 483 6.80 -3.63 -24.98
N PRO A 484 8.12 -3.52 -25.20
CA PRO A 484 8.85 -4.58 -25.86
C PRO A 484 8.86 -5.78 -24.91
N CYS A 485 8.04 -6.79 -25.23
CA CYS A 485 8.13 -8.09 -24.60
C CYS A 485 9.31 -8.82 -25.26
N ASP A 486 10.53 -8.45 -24.86
CA ASP A 486 11.74 -9.05 -25.41
C ASP A 486 12.03 -10.38 -24.71
N PHE A 487 11.42 -11.45 -25.22
CA PHE A 487 11.93 -12.81 -25.04
C PHE A 487 13.10 -13.05 -26.00
N SER A 488 14.17 -12.29 -25.87
CA SER A 488 15.53 -12.83 -25.90
C SER A 488 15.97 -13.08 -24.46
N CYS A 489 15.28 -14.02 -23.79
CA CYS A 489 15.68 -14.56 -22.50
C CYS A 489 16.99 -15.36 -22.64
N THR A 490 18.11 -14.66 -22.69
CA THR A 490 19.39 -15.19 -22.20
C THR A 490 19.75 -14.47 -20.92
N VAL A 491 19.72 -15.23 -19.84
CA VAL A 491 20.43 -14.95 -18.61
C VAL A 491 21.91 -14.74 -18.97
N GLU A 492 22.39 -13.50 -18.89
CA GLU A 492 23.74 -13.26 -18.37
C GLU A 492 23.60 -12.80 -16.92
N VAL A 493 23.86 -13.73 -15.99
CA VAL A 493 24.29 -13.39 -14.64
C VAL A 493 25.62 -12.64 -14.79
N ARG A 494 25.57 -11.31 -14.91
CA ARG A 494 26.72 -10.49 -14.54
C ARG A 494 26.56 -10.08 -13.09
N LYS A 495 27.32 -10.80 -12.27
CA LYS A 495 27.77 -10.43 -10.93
C LYS A 495 28.04 -8.93 -10.87
N ASN A 496 27.19 -8.21 -10.17
CA ASN A 496 27.53 -7.10 -9.27
C ASN A 496 26.26 -6.73 -8.48
N PHE A 497 25.79 -7.67 -7.68
CA PHE A 497 24.95 -7.35 -6.51
C PHE A 497 25.88 -7.10 -5.33
N LYS A 498 26.48 -5.91 -5.31
CA LYS A 498 26.75 -5.15 -4.10
C LYS A 498 26.34 -3.72 -4.41
N ASP A 499 25.36 -3.26 -3.65
CA ASP A 499 24.85 -1.90 -3.57
C ASP A 499 24.20 -1.31 -4.83
N LYS A 500 22.86 -1.28 -4.81
CA LYS A 500 22.06 -0.07 -5.05
C LYS A 500 20.60 -0.28 -4.64
N THR A 501 20.29 0.25 -3.45
CA THR A 501 19.03 0.88 -3.04
C THR A 501 17.72 0.23 -3.48
N VAL A 502 17.05 -0.40 -2.52
CA VAL A 502 15.59 -0.30 -2.36
C VAL A 502 15.20 1.14 -2.67
N THR A 503 14.52 1.40 -3.79
CA THR A 503 13.91 2.71 -4.03
C THR A 503 12.86 2.90 -2.93
N ASN A 504 13.25 3.64 -1.89
CA ASN A 504 12.37 4.12 -0.86
C ASN A 504 11.34 5.02 -1.55
N LEU A 505 10.19 4.46 -1.91
CA LEU A 505 9.02 5.26 -2.26
C LEU A 505 8.36 5.69 -0.96
N LYS A 506 8.13 6.98 -0.80
CA LYS A 506 7.53 7.54 0.40
C LYS A 506 6.03 7.26 0.36
N MET A 507 5.50 6.69 1.44
CA MET A 507 4.07 6.43 1.57
C MET A 507 3.35 7.75 1.84
N VAL A 508 2.51 8.21 0.91
CA VAL A 508 1.57 9.32 1.15
C VAL A 508 0.54 8.86 2.19
N SER A 509 0.27 9.68 3.21
CA SER A 509 -0.67 9.33 4.27
C SER A 509 -2.11 9.28 3.75
N GLU A 510 -2.70 8.09 3.64
CA GLU A 510 -4.11 7.88 3.23
C GLU A 510 -5.15 8.16 4.34
N LYS A 511 -4.73 8.72 5.49
CA LYS A 511 -5.57 8.87 6.68
C LYS A 511 -6.34 10.19 6.64
N HIS A 512 -7.65 10.11 6.82
CA HIS A 512 -8.54 11.27 6.86
C HIS A 512 -9.58 11.15 7.98
N PHE A 513 -9.95 12.27 8.60
CA PHE A 513 -11.13 12.37 9.46
C PHE A 513 -12.35 12.55 8.57
N VAL A 514 -13.12 11.49 8.36
CA VAL A 514 -14.29 11.50 7.48
C VAL A 514 -15.36 10.53 7.99
N ASN A 515 -16.62 10.96 7.98
CA ASN A 515 -17.75 10.06 8.25
C ASN A 515 -18.02 9.18 7.02
N ASN A 516 -18.36 9.83 5.90
CA ASN A 516 -18.55 9.23 4.59
C ASN A 516 -17.90 10.16 3.54
N PRO A 517 -16.99 9.67 2.67
CA PRO A 517 -16.32 10.51 1.67
C PRO A 517 -17.26 11.32 0.78
N SER A 518 -18.44 10.79 0.43
CA SER A 518 -19.42 11.51 -0.41
C SER A 518 -20.04 12.72 0.27
N ASP A 519 -20.07 12.75 1.60
CA ASP A 519 -20.72 13.78 2.40
C ASP A 519 -19.73 14.81 2.97
N LEU A 520 -18.41 14.58 2.79
CA LEU A 520 -17.34 15.38 3.41
C LEU A 520 -17.49 16.90 3.15
N VAL A 521 -17.84 17.29 1.92
CA VAL A 521 -18.04 18.70 1.57
C VAL A 521 -19.19 19.32 2.38
N LYS A 522 -20.31 18.59 2.50
CA LYS A 522 -21.47 19.03 3.28
C LYS A 522 -21.12 19.11 4.77
N ASP A 523 -20.47 18.09 5.31
CA ASP A 523 -20.05 18.04 6.71
C ASP A 523 -19.09 19.19 7.06
N SER A 524 -18.13 19.48 6.17
CA SER A 524 -17.18 20.60 6.30
C SER A 524 -17.91 21.95 6.33
N ILE A 525 -18.85 22.17 5.40
CA ILE A 525 -19.64 23.40 5.34
C ILE A 525 -20.52 23.56 6.58
N LEU A 526 -21.16 22.48 7.04
CA LEU A 526 -21.96 22.52 8.28
C LEU A 526 -21.10 22.85 9.50
N GLY A 527 -19.87 22.33 9.57
CA GLY A 527 -18.89 22.71 10.61
C GLY A 527 -18.53 24.20 10.55
N LEU A 528 -18.30 24.73 9.35
CA LEU A 528 -18.02 26.15 9.13
C LEU A 528 -19.20 27.03 9.56
N VAL A 529 -20.44 26.70 9.16
CA VAL A 529 -21.64 27.47 9.54
C VAL A 529 -21.91 27.37 11.04
N SER A 530 -21.65 26.21 11.66
CA SER A 530 -21.83 26.02 13.11
C SER A 530 -20.86 26.86 13.94
N THR A 531 -19.70 27.19 13.38
CA THR A 531 -18.65 27.98 14.05
C THR A 531 -18.64 29.46 13.63
N SER A 532 -19.42 29.84 12.63
CA SER A 532 -19.46 31.19 12.06
C SER A 532 -20.89 31.71 11.91
N THR A 533 -21.36 32.46 12.90
CA THR A 533 -22.78 32.87 13.03
C THR A 533 -23.27 33.80 11.91
N HIS A 534 -22.36 34.49 11.21
CA HIS A 534 -22.67 35.35 10.06
C HIS A 534 -22.93 34.58 8.77
N LEU A 535 -22.77 33.25 8.76
CA LEU A 535 -22.95 32.41 7.58
C LEU A 535 -24.28 31.66 7.56
N LYS A 536 -24.71 31.28 6.35
CA LYS A 536 -25.78 30.33 6.05
C LYS A 536 -25.34 29.38 4.94
N PHE A 537 -25.93 28.19 4.94
CA PHE A 537 -25.73 27.15 3.93
C PHE A 537 -27.05 26.86 3.22
N ASP A 538 -27.01 26.76 1.90
CA ASP A 538 -28.13 26.30 1.09
C ASP A 538 -28.07 24.76 0.94
N GLU A 539 -28.89 24.07 1.72
CA GLU A 539 -28.96 22.60 1.71
C GLU A 539 -29.51 22.02 0.41
N GLU A 540 -30.37 22.75 -0.31
CA GLU A 540 -30.97 22.29 -1.56
C GLU A 540 -29.93 22.29 -2.69
N SER A 541 -29.12 23.34 -2.75
CA SER A 541 -28.06 23.52 -3.75
C SER A 541 -26.78 22.73 -3.44
N LYS A 542 -26.67 22.10 -2.25
CA LYS A 542 -25.56 21.21 -1.84
C LYS A 542 -24.16 21.79 -2.09
N GLY A 543 -23.93 23.07 -1.77
CA GLY A 543 -22.59 23.67 -1.91
C GLY A 543 -22.50 25.19 -1.82
N VAL A 544 -23.60 25.92 -1.60
CA VAL A 544 -23.59 27.39 -1.56
C VAL A 544 -23.53 27.88 -0.12
N ILE A 545 -22.50 28.66 0.20
CA ILE A 545 -22.31 29.34 1.48
C ILE A 545 -22.51 30.84 1.24
N TYR A 546 -23.25 31.53 2.11
CA TYR A 546 -23.54 32.95 1.90
C TYR A 546 -23.74 33.70 3.21
N LEU A 547 -23.62 35.03 3.14
CA LEU A 547 -23.86 35.90 4.29
C LEU A 547 -25.32 35.82 4.77
N ARG A 548 -25.50 35.75 6.09
CA ARG A 548 -26.82 35.73 6.71
C ARG A 548 -27.65 36.96 6.37
N ASN A 549 -27.00 38.13 6.26
CA ASN A 549 -27.58 39.43 5.92
C ASN A 549 -27.35 39.82 4.44
N ILE A 550 -27.32 38.83 3.54
CA ILE A 550 -27.00 39.05 2.12
C ILE A 550 -27.90 40.08 1.43
N ASP A 551 -29.16 40.21 1.85
CA ASP A 551 -30.09 41.17 1.24
C ASP A 551 -29.73 42.63 1.58
N ASP A 552 -29.25 42.91 2.80
CA ASP A 552 -28.71 44.23 3.16
C ASP A 552 -27.45 44.57 2.35
N VAL A 553 -26.62 43.56 2.07
CA VAL A 553 -25.40 43.71 1.27
C VAL A 553 -25.75 44.02 -0.19
N LYS A 554 -26.74 43.34 -0.77
CA LYS A 554 -27.19 43.59 -2.14
C LYS A 554 -27.70 45.01 -2.37
N GLU A 555 -28.31 45.63 -1.36
CA GLU A 555 -28.82 47.01 -1.48
C GLU A 555 -27.74 48.08 -1.30
N SER A 556 -26.61 47.72 -0.68
CA SER A 556 -25.59 48.69 -0.26
C SER A 556 -24.35 48.75 -1.16
N GLN A 557 -24.02 47.68 -1.88
CA GLN A 557 -22.76 47.59 -2.63
C GLN A 557 -22.80 46.54 -3.75
N VAL A 558 -21.76 46.55 -4.59
CA VAL A 558 -21.46 45.48 -5.56
C VAL A 558 -21.24 44.17 -4.81
N THR A 559 -21.87 43.09 -5.24
CA THR A 559 -21.69 41.76 -4.61
C THR A 559 -20.63 40.95 -5.33
N LEU A 560 -19.90 40.11 -4.58
CA LEU A 560 -18.85 39.27 -5.14
C LEU A 560 -18.95 37.84 -4.60
N PHE A 561 -18.75 36.88 -5.49
CA PHE A 561 -18.59 35.48 -5.08
C PHE A 561 -17.48 34.78 -5.87
N CYS A 562 -16.93 33.74 -5.27
CA CYS A 562 -15.90 32.88 -5.83
C CYS A 562 -16.26 31.42 -5.55
N GLY A 563 -15.63 30.48 -6.24
CA GLY A 563 -15.87 29.06 -6.00
C GLY A 563 -14.93 28.12 -6.73
N GLY A 564 -15.29 26.84 -6.71
CA GLY A 564 -14.54 25.76 -7.33
C GLY A 564 -14.73 24.44 -6.59
N GLY A 565 -13.87 23.45 -6.88
CA GLY A 565 -13.85 22.21 -6.12
C GLY A 565 -13.55 22.42 -4.64
N ALA A 566 -14.07 21.52 -3.81
CA ALA A 566 -13.72 21.45 -2.38
C ALA A 566 -12.29 20.90 -2.20
N GLY A 567 -11.75 20.96 -0.98
CA GLY A 567 -10.41 20.48 -0.68
C GLY A 567 -9.35 21.57 -0.73
N HIS A 568 -9.75 22.84 -0.83
CA HIS A 568 -8.87 24.00 -0.77
C HIS A 568 -9.15 24.88 0.45
N GLU A 569 -9.91 24.37 1.42
CA GLU A 569 -10.36 25.13 2.57
C GLU A 569 -9.16 25.79 3.30
N PRO A 570 -9.27 27.08 3.69
CA PRO A 570 -10.51 27.86 3.77
C PRO A 570 -11.06 28.40 2.43
N ALA A 571 -10.37 28.24 1.32
CA ALA A 571 -10.88 28.64 0.01
C ALA A 571 -12.11 27.77 -0.40
N HIS A 572 -13.29 28.31 -0.73
CA HIS A 572 -13.69 29.72 -0.64
C HIS A 572 -14.73 30.01 0.45
N GLY A 573 -15.33 28.98 1.06
CA GLY A 573 -16.36 29.16 2.09
C GLY A 573 -15.86 29.94 3.31
N GLY A 574 -14.62 29.71 3.74
CA GLY A 574 -14.00 30.42 4.86
C GLY A 574 -13.69 31.90 4.56
N PHE A 575 -13.80 32.33 3.30
CA PHE A 575 -13.64 33.71 2.88
C PHE A 575 -14.97 34.47 2.75
N VAL A 576 -16.10 33.83 3.05
CA VAL A 576 -17.40 34.52 3.12
C VAL A 576 -17.46 35.33 4.41
N GLY A 577 -17.68 36.63 4.28
CA GLY A 577 -17.59 37.55 5.42
C GLY A 577 -17.73 39.02 5.02
N PRO A 578 -18.18 39.90 5.93
CA PRO A 578 -18.09 41.35 5.75
C PRO A 578 -16.69 41.79 5.31
N SER A 579 -16.62 42.68 4.32
CA SER A 579 -15.38 43.17 3.68
C SER A 579 -14.55 42.10 2.94
N PHE A 580 -15.16 40.95 2.64
CA PHE A 580 -14.62 39.87 1.80
C PHE A 580 -15.77 39.33 0.91
N LEU A 581 -15.88 38.02 0.67
CA LEU A 581 -16.86 37.47 -0.28
C LEU A 581 -18.28 37.57 0.29
N THR A 582 -19.24 37.91 -0.57
CA THR A 582 -20.67 37.91 -0.24
C THR A 582 -21.21 36.48 -0.14
N SER A 583 -20.72 35.60 -1.00
CA SER A 583 -21.03 34.17 -1.01
C SER A 583 -19.90 33.37 -1.65
N ALA A 584 -19.99 32.05 -1.55
CA ALA A 584 -19.10 31.11 -2.20
C ALA A 584 -19.85 29.85 -2.64
N VAL A 585 -19.36 29.20 -3.68
CA VAL A 585 -19.91 27.94 -4.17
C VAL A 585 -18.83 26.85 -4.22
N SER A 586 -19.11 25.73 -3.58
CA SER A 586 -18.23 24.56 -3.48
C SER A 586 -18.81 23.38 -4.25
N GLY A 587 -18.00 22.82 -5.16
CA GLY A 587 -18.27 21.55 -5.82
C GLY A 587 -17.84 20.35 -4.97
N HIS A 588 -17.70 19.20 -5.61
CA HIS A 588 -17.05 18.04 -4.98
C HIS A 588 -15.54 18.28 -4.81
N VAL A 589 -14.87 17.43 -4.02
CA VAL A 589 -13.42 17.55 -3.80
C VAL A 589 -12.68 17.53 -5.14
N PHE A 590 -11.92 18.58 -5.41
CA PHE A 590 -11.16 18.83 -6.65
C PHE A 590 -11.98 18.84 -7.96
N ALA A 591 -13.31 18.99 -7.87
CA ALA A 591 -14.18 19.06 -9.03
C ALA A 591 -15.05 20.32 -8.99
N SER A 592 -15.06 21.07 -10.10
CA SER A 592 -15.83 22.30 -10.25
C SER A 592 -17.31 22.11 -9.86
N PRO A 593 -17.95 23.10 -9.20
CA PRO A 593 -19.38 23.07 -8.95
C PRO A 593 -20.15 23.04 -10.27
N SER A 594 -21.27 22.33 -10.28
CA SER A 594 -22.12 22.26 -11.46
C SER A 594 -22.74 23.62 -11.79
N THR A 595 -23.08 23.83 -13.07
CA THR A 595 -23.77 25.05 -13.54
C THR A 595 -25.00 25.42 -12.68
N SER A 596 -25.77 24.44 -12.18
CA SER A 596 -26.94 24.71 -11.34
C SER A 596 -26.57 25.24 -9.96
N GLN A 597 -25.47 24.76 -9.37
CA GLN A 597 -24.99 25.27 -8.07
C GLN A 597 -24.48 26.70 -8.22
N VAL A 598 -23.73 26.98 -9.30
CA VAL A 598 -23.23 28.33 -9.58
C VAL A 598 -24.40 29.28 -9.89
N LEU A 599 -25.39 28.84 -10.68
CA LEU A 599 -26.58 29.63 -10.97
C LEU A 599 -27.36 29.95 -9.69
N SER A 600 -27.55 28.97 -8.80
CA SER A 600 -28.20 29.18 -7.51
C SER A 600 -27.43 30.20 -6.65
N CYS A 601 -26.11 30.08 -6.60
CA CYS A 601 -25.24 31.06 -5.92
C CYS A 601 -25.41 32.47 -6.51
N LEU A 602 -25.38 32.61 -7.83
CA LEU A 602 -25.55 33.88 -8.53
C LEU A 602 -26.95 34.47 -8.30
N GLN A 603 -28.02 33.70 -8.45
CA GLN A 603 -29.40 34.14 -8.16
C GLN A 603 -29.55 34.63 -6.73
N ARG A 604 -28.84 33.99 -5.78
CA ARG A 604 -28.87 34.38 -4.37
C ARG A 604 -27.98 35.58 -4.05
N THR A 605 -27.01 35.90 -4.90
CA THR A 605 -25.99 36.93 -4.67
C THR A 605 -26.24 38.20 -5.48
N TYR A 606 -26.99 38.10 -6.57
CA TYR A 606 -27.19 39.20 -7.51
C TYR A 606 -27.73 40.46 -6.83
N SER A 607 -27.04 41.58 -7.03
CA SER A 607 -27.52 42.91 -6.66
C SER A 607 -28.15 43.59 -7.88
N PRO A 608 -29.46 43.88 -7.86
CA PRO A 608 -30.13 44.58 -8.96
C PRO A 608 -29.59 45.99 -9.21
N ASN A 609 -29.23 46.70 -8.14
CA ASN A 609 -28.85 48.11 -8.20
C ASN A 609 -27.34 48.33 -8.42
N HIS A 610 -26.50 47.40 -7.95
CA HIS A 610 -25.05 47.54 -7.96
C HIS A 610 -24.32 46.50 -8.83
N GLY A 611 -24.98 45.41 -9.21
CA GLY A 611 -24.39 44.33 -10.00
C GLY A 611 -23.54 43.34 -9.20
N THR A 612 -23.01 42.33 -9.89
CA THR A 612 -22.25 41.23 -9.28
C THR A 612 -21.01 40.85 -10.08
N ILE A 613 -19.88 40.68 -9.40
CA ILE A 613 -18.62 40.20 -10.00
C ILE A 613 -18.34 38.78 -9.52
N VAL A 614 -18.07 37.91 -10.47
CA VAL A 614 -17.78 36.50 -10.25
C VAL A 614 -16.29 36.25 -10.46
N ILE A 615 -15.57 35.95 -9.39
CA ILE A 615 -14.13 35.67 -9.45
C ILE A 615 -13.95 34.17 -9.66
N VAL A 616 -13.20 33.78 -10.69
CA VAL A 616 -13.08 32.39 -11.13
C VAL A 616 -11.61 32.02 -11.30
N LYS A 617 -11.20 30.93 -10.65
CA LYS A 617 -9.85 30.36 -10.86
C LYS A 617 -9.78 29.79 -12.27
N ASN A 618 -8.66 29.98 -12.97
CA ASN A 618 -8.53 29.53 -14.35
C ASN A 618 -8.28 28.01 -14.45
N TYR A 619 -9.36 27.24 -14.30
CA TYR A 619 -9.45 25.81 -14.61
C TYR A 619 -10.60 25.60 -15.58
N THR A 620 -10.43 24.75 -16.60
CA THR A 620 -11.43 24.54 -17.66
C THR A 620 -12.83 24.24 -17.10
N GLY A 621 -12.93 23.37 -16.08
CA GLY A 621 -14.19 23.06 -15.43
C GLY A 621 -14.86 24.27 -14.77
N ASP A 622 -14.07 25.11 -14.09
CA ASP A 622 -14.54 26.35 -13.44
C ASP A 622 -14.97 27.37 -14.49
N ILE A 623 -14.16 27.61 -15.54
CA ILE A 623 -14.49 28.56 -16.61
C ILE A 623 -15.81 28.21 -17.30
N LEU A 624 -16.00 26.94 -17.68
CA LEU A 624 -17.19 26.50 -18.41
C LEU A 624 -18.46 26.50 -17.54
N ASN A 625 -18.38 25.99 -16.30
CA ASN A 625 -19.56 25.94 -15.42
C ASN A 625 -20.01 27.34 -14.99
N PHE A 626 -19.06 28.23 -14.66
CA PHE A 626 -19.38 29.59 -14.24
C PHE A 626 -19.85 30.45 -15.42
N GLY A 627 -19.17 30.37 -16.57
CA GLY A 627 -19.57 31.07 -17.78
C GLY A 627 -21.00 30.69 -18.21
N ARG A 628 -21.30 29.39 -18.24
CA ARG A 628 -22.66 28.92 -18.57
C ARG A 628 -23.70 29.40 -17.57
N ALA A 629 -23.37 29.44 -16.27
CA ALA A 629 -24.30 29.93 -15.24
C ALA A 629 -24.59 31.43 -15.38
N ILE A 630 -23.57 32.24 -15.69
CA ILE A 630 -23.70 33.68 -15.93
C ILE A 630 -24.58 33.93 -17.17
N GLU A 631 -24.30 33.26 -18.28
CA GLU A 631 -25.08 33.43 -19.52
C GLU A 631 -26.53 32.96 -19.35
N ARG A 632 -26.75 31.87 -18.61
CA ARG A 632 -28.09 31.41 -18.26
C ARG A 632 -28.83 32.42 -17.38
N PHE A 633 -28.16 32.99 -16.38
CA PHE A 633 -28.75 34.02 -15.52
C PHE A 633 -29.15 35.26 -16.32
N LYS A 634 -28.27 35.76 -17.19
CA LYS A 634 -28.56 36.90 -18.09
C LYS A 634 -29.76 36.61 -18.99
N ALA A 635 -29.86 35.40 -19.56
CA ALA A 635 -30.99 35.00 -20.37
C ALA A 635 -32.32 34.95 -19.56
N GLU A 636 -32.29 34.42 -18.34
CA GLU A 636 -33.45 34.37 -17.43
C GLU A 636 -33.92 35.79 -17.04
N GLU A 637 -33.00 36.72 -16.80
CA GLU A 637 -33.31 38.13 -16.48
C GLU A 637 -33.83 38.90 -17.70
N ALA A 638 -33.25 38.68 -18.89
CA ALA A 638 -33.75 39.27 -20.13
C ALA A 638 -35.20 38.85 -20.40
N GLY A 639 -35.55 37.58 -20.12
CA GLY A 639 -36.93 37.07 -20.23
C GLY A 639 -37.92 37.71 -19.24
N LYS A 640 -37.44 38.32 -18.15
CA LYS A 640 -38.25 39.05 -17.16
C LYS A 640 -38.39 40.55 -17.47
N GLY A 641 -37.83 41.03 -18.57
CA GLY A 641 -37.85 42.43 -18.98
C GLY A 641 -36.69 43.28 -18.45
N SER A 642 -35.70 42.67 -17.79
CA SER A 642 -34.47 43.35 -17.36
C SER A 642 -33.51 43.47 -18.55
N VAL A 643 -33.26 44.69 -19.03
CA VAL A 643 -32.45 44.92 -20.25
C VAL A 643 -30.96 45.06 -19.96
N ASP A 644 -30.55 45.33 -18.71
CA ASP A 644 -29.16 45.60 -18.33
C ASP A 644 -28.73 44.82 -17.07
N CYS A 645 -28.44 43.53 -17.24
CA CYS A 645 -28.00 42.64 -16.17
C CYS A 645 -26.48 42.81 -15.93
N LYS A 646 -26.10 43.57 -14.88
CA LYS A 646 -24.69 43.85 -14.54
C LYS A 646 -24.02 42.65 -13.84
N VAL A 647 -23.55 41.69 -14.64
CA VAL A 647 -22.76 40.54 -14.17
C VAL A 647 -21.48 40.39 -14.99
N SER A 648 -20.34 40.40 -14.31
CA SER A 648 -19.01 40.20 -14.92
C SER A 648 -18.26 39.01 -14.32
N MET A 649 -17.40 38.40 -15.13
CA MET A 649 -16.52 37.30 -14.75
C MET A 649 -15.07 37.78 -14.80
N VAL A 650 -14.35 37.65 -13.69
CA VAL A 650 -12.91 37.95 -13.61
C VAL A 650 -12.16 36.65 -13.39
N VAL A 651 -11.33 36.28 -14.37
CA VAL A 651 -10.54 35.04 -14.35
C VAL A 651 -9.18 35.30 -13.71
N VAL A 652 -8.81 34.48 -12.73
CA VAL A 652 -7.51 34.52 -12.07
C VAL A 652 -6.66 33.35 -12.52
N GLY A 653 -5.59 33.66 -13.24
CA GLY A 653 -4.55 32.70 -13.63
C GLY A 653 -3.21 33.22 -13.19
N ASP A 654 -2.87 33.06 -11.91
CA ASP A 654 -1.69 33.63 -11.26
C ASP A 654 -0.47 32.70 -11.26
N ASP A 655 -0.65 31.43 -11.58
CA ASP A 655 0.42 30.43 -11.55
C ASP A 655 1.50 30.64 -12.63
N VAL A 656 2.75 30.82 -12.19
CA VAL A 656 3.92 30.92 -13.08
C VAL A 656 4.64 29.57 -13.27
N GLY A 657 4.13 28.48 -12.70
CA GLY A 657 4.72 27.14 -12.70
C GLY A 657 4.33 26.22 -13.86
N VAL A 658 3.48 26.64 -14.81
CA VAL A 658 3.03 25.78 -15.95
C VAL A 658 3.61 26.20 -17.29
N VAL A 659 4.12 27.44 -17.39
CA VAL A 659 4.52 28.00 -18.68
C VAL A 659 6.02 27.82 -18.89
N ASN A 660 6.40 26.79 -19.66
CA ASN A 660 7.63 26.90 -20.45
C ASN A 660 7.38 27.98 -21.49
N GLU A 661 8.14 29.07 -21.44
CA GLU A 661 7.99 30.26 -22.29
C GLU A 661 8.13 29.99 -23.82
N SER A 662 8.32 28.73 -24.21
CA SER A 662 8.56 28.24 -25.57
C SER A 662 7.38 27.48 -26.20
N GLU A 663 6.32 27.16 -25.45
CA GLU A 663 5.17 26.39 -25.97
C GLU A 663 3.85 27.12 -25.68
N GLU A 664 3.11 27.49 -26.73
CA GLU A 664 1.76 28.05 -26.65
C GLU A 664 0.80 26.98 -26.14
N ILE A 665 0.66 26.86 -24.82
CA ILE A 665 -0.40 26.06 -24.19
C ILE A 665 -1.71 26.87 -24.26
N ASP A 666 -2.66 26.39 -25.06
CA ASP A 666 -3.94 27.05 -25.40
C ASP A 666 -4.89 27.28 -24.20
N VAL A 667 -4.65 26.64 -23.05
CA VAL A 667 -5.55 26.70 -21.87
C VAL A 667 -5.18 27.74 -20.79
N GLY A 668 -4.05 28.44 -20.93
CA GLY A 668 -3.62 29.51 -20.01
C GLY A 668 -3.08 29.06 -18.65
N ARG A 669 -2.78 30.02 -17.76
CA ARG A 669 -2.17 29.80 -16.42
C ARG A 669 -3.20 29.38 -15.39
N ARG A 670 -2.91 28.42 -14.50
CA ARG A 670 -3.80 27.98 -13.40
C ARG A 670 -4.06 29.11 -12.39
N GLY A 671 -5.23 29.06 -11.73
CA GLY A 671 -5.56 29.94 -10.60
C GLY A 671 -5.25 29.30 -9.24
N LEU A 672 -4.39 29.90 -8.43
CA LEU A 672 -3.88 29.40 -7.14
C LEU A 672 -4.12 30.42 -6.01
N SER A 673 -3.25 30.43 -4.98
CA SER A 673 -3.39 31.22 -3.75
C SER A 673 -3.44 32.73 -3.98
N GLY A 674 -2.95 33.25 -5.11
CA GLY A 674 -3.07 34.66 -5.46
C GLY A 674 -4.52 35.11 -5.65
N THR A 675 -5.43 34.19 -5.97
CA THR A 675 -6.88 34.43 -6.00
C THR A 675 -7.40 35.02 -4.68
N VAL A 676 -6.80 34.66 -3.54
CA VAL A 676 -7.20 35.18 -2.23
C VAL A 676 -6.91 36.68 -2.11
N LEU A 677 -5.80 37.16 -2.67
CA LEU A 677 -5.48 38.59 -2.73
C LEU A 677 -6.43 39.33 -3.66
N VAL A 678 -6.76 38.74 -4.81
CA VAL A 678 -7.75 39.29 -5.75
C VAL A 678 -9.11 39.44 -5.07
N ASN A 679 -9.58 38.40 -4.39
CA ASN A 679 -10.81 38.44 -3.61
C ASN A 679 -10.75 39.56 -2.56
N LYS A 680 -9.68 39.64 -1.75
CA LYS A 680 -9.56 40.63 -0.67
C LYS A 680 -9.65 42.07 -1.20
N ILE A 681 -8.93 42.37 -2.27
CA ILE A 681 -8.82 43.72 -2.81
C ILE A 681 -10.12 44.11 -3.53
N ALA A 682 -10.69 43.22 -4.34
CA ALA A 682 -11.96 43.46 -5.03
C ALA A 682 -13.11 43.65 -4.03
N CYS A 683 -13.22 42.79 -3.03
CA CYS A 683 -14.22 42.92 -1.98
C CYS A 683 -13.99 44.14 -1.09
N GLY A 684 -12.74 44.56 -0.86
CA GLY A 684 -12.44 45.79 -0.14
C GLY A 684 -12.86 47.06 -0.89
N SER A 685 -12.73 47.04 -2.23
CA SER A 685 -13.25 48.10 -3.12
C SER A 685 -14.78 48.16 -3.06
N ALA A 686 -15.46 47.02 -3.17
CA ALA A 686 -16.93 46.95 -3.03
C ALA A 686 -17.42 47.42 -1.65
N ALA A 687 -16.78 46.97 -0.57
CA ALA A 687 -17.11 47.37 0.80
C ALA A 687 -16.84 48.86 1.08
N SER A 688 -16.01 49.51 0.25
CA SER A 688 -15.80 50.96 0.28
C SER A 688 -16.87 51.75 -0.48
N GLY A 689 -17.87 51.08 -1.06
CA GLY A 689 -18.98 51.69 -1.79
C GLY A 689 -18.63 52.10 -3.23
N GLU A 690 -17.62 51.48 -3.83
CA GLU A 690 -17.24 51.79 -5.22
C GLU A 690 -18.23 51.26 -6.25
N SER A 691 -18.26 51.90 -7.43
CA SER A 691 -19.10 51.50 -8.55
C SER A 691 -18.68 50.15 -9.13
N PHE A 692 -19.62 49.46 -9.76
CA PHE A 692 -19.39 48.19 -10.47
C PHE A 692 -18.15 48.22 -11.37
N GLU A 693 -18.02 49.27 -12.17
CA GLU A 693 -16.93 49.43 -13.14
C GLU A 693 -15.57 49.60 -12.45
N ASN A 694 -15.53 50.26 -11.29
CA ASN A 694 -14.31 50.41 -10.50
C ASN A 694 -13.93 49.11 -9.78
N VAL A 695 -14.90 48.42 -9.16
CA VAL A 695 -14.64 47.11 -8.54
C VAL A 695 -14.13 46.11 -9.59
N GLU A 696 -14.71 46.12 -10.80
CA GLU A 696 -14.26 45.26 -11.90
C GLU A 696 -12.83 45.62 -12.36
N ARG A 697 -12.53 46.92 -12.50
CA ARG A 697 -11.18 47.41 -12.83
C ARG A 697 -10.16 46.95 -11.78
N ILE A 698 -10.49 47.08 -10.49
CA ILE A 698 -9.61 46.70 -9.38
C ILE A 698 -9.40 45.18 -9.34
N ALA A 699 -10.45 44.39 -9.56
CA ALA A 699 -10.36 42.93 -9.62
C ALA A 699 -9.46 42.47 -10.79
N LYS A 700 -9.65 43.04 -11.99
CA LYS A 700 -8.80 42.76 -13.16
C LYS A 700 -7.36 43.20 -12.93
N PHE A 701 -7.14 44.37 -12.35
CA PHE A 701 -5.81 44.86 -11.97
C PHE A 701 -5.10 43.87 -11.04
N ALA A 702 -5.76 43.42 -9.97
CA ALA A 702 -5.15 42.48 -9.03
C ALA A 702 -4.84 41.13 -9.71
N ALA A 703 -5.75 40.61 -10.54
CA ALA A 703 -5.58 39.36 -11.27
C ALA A 703 -4.42 39.40 -12.29
N GLU A 704 -4.20 40.54 -12.96
CA GLU A 704 -3.11 40.73 -13.93
C GLU A 704 -1.72 40.86 -13.28
N ASN A 705 -1.65 41.31 -12.02
CA ASN A 705 -0.41 41.71 -11.36
C ASN A 705 0.00 40.79 -10.19
N VAL A 706 -0.69 39.66 -10.01
CA VAL A 706 -0.35 38.63 -9.01
C VAL A 706 0.29 37.41 -9.67
N PHE A 707 1.35 36.91 -9.04
CA PHE A 707 2.18 35.81 -9.56
C PHE A 707 2.46 34.81 -8.45
N THR A 708 2.16 33.53 -8.69
CA THR A 708 2.23 32.48 -7.68
C THR A 708 3.06 31.31 -8.15
N ILE A 709 3.85 30.74 -7.23
CA ILE A 709 4.51 29.45 -7.44
C ILE A 709 4.29 28.55 -6.22
N GLY A 710 3.99 27.28 -6.46
CA GLY A 710 3.93 26.22 -5.43
C GLY A 710 5.17 25.35 -5.41
N CYS A 711 5.49 24.76 -4.27
CA CYS A 711 6.42 23.64 -4.14
C CYS A 711 5.80 22.61 -3.20
N ALA A 712 5.60 21.39 -3.70
CA ALA A 712 5.07 20.27 -2.94
C ALA A 712 6.20 19.27 -2.62
N LEU A 713 6.24 18.80 -1.38
CA LEU A 713 7.11 17.73 -0.92
C LEU A 713 6.54 16.36 -1.28
N ASP A 714 5.21 16.25 -1.37
CA ASP A 714 4.44 15.08 -1.80
C ASP A 714 3.05 15.53 -2.28
N PRO A 715 2.35 14.75 -3.12
CA PRO A 715 0.94 15.00 -3.41
C PRO A 715 0.04 14.75 -2.19
N ALA A 716 -1.19 15.28 -2.22
CA ALA A 716 -2.22 14.94 -1.24
C ALA A 716 -3.05 13.71 -1.66
N SER A 717 -3.42 12.86 -0.71
CA SER A 717 -4.46 11.87 -0.90
C SER A 717 -5.86 12.51 -0.86
N VAL A 718 -6.76 12.03 -1.73
CA VAL A 718 -8.14 12.51 -1.79
C VAL A 718 -9.05 11.46 -1.14
N PRO A 719 -9.87 11.81 -0.13
CA PRO A 719 -10.76 10.87 0.54
C PRO A 719 -11.69 10.15 -0.45
N GLY A 720 -11.70 8.81 -0.40
CA GLY A 720 -12.52 7.99 -1.29
C GLY A 720 -12.00 7.84 -2.72
N GLN A 721 -10.83 8.39 -3.04
CA GLN A 721 -10.13 8.15 -4.31
C GLN A 721 -8.88 7.26 -4.09
N GLY A 722 -8.30 6.77 -5.18
CA GLY A 722 -7.06 5.99 -5.14
C GLY A 722 -5.84 6.84 -4.78
N LEU A 723 -4.67 6.17 -4.70
CA LEU A 723 -3.41 6.82 -4.40
C LEU A 723 -3.02 7.85 -5.48
N PRO A 724 -2.53 9.04 -5.09
CA PRO A 724 -1.99 10.02 -6.03
C PRO A 724 -0.64 9.56 -6.60
N ARG A 725 -0.14 10.25 -7.63
CA ARG A 725 1.20 10.02 -8.21
C ARG A 725 2.28 10.17 -7.14
N VAL A 726 3.05 9.12 -6.87
CA VAL A 726 4.07 9.10 -5.81
C VAL A 726 5.37 9.76 -6.26
N LEU A 727 5.96 10.61 -5.41
CA LEU A 727 7.33 11.09 -5.53
C LEU A 727 8.31 10.13 -4.81
N GLU A 728 9.54 10.04 -5.29
CA GLU A 728 10.58 9.29 -4.55
C GLU A 728 10.87 9.96 -3.19
N THR A 729 11.39 9.22 -2.21
CA THR A 729 11.61 9.78 -0.84
C THR A 729 12.48 11.03 -0.83
N SER A 730 13.41 11.14 -1.78
CA SER A 730 14.29 12.30 -1.90
C SER A 730 13.77 13.35 -2.87
N GLN A 731 12.60 13.18 -3.49
CA GLN A 731 12.09 14.12 -4.50
C GLN A 731 11.09 15.12 -3.93
N ILE A 732 11.10 16.31 -4.53
CA ILE A 732 10.11 17.37 -4.38
C ILE A 732 9.69 17.86 -5.76
N GLU A 733 8.61 18.63 -5.83
CA GLU A 733 8.10 19.13 -7.10
C GLU A 733 7.71 20.61 -7.06
N PHE A 734 8.39 21.38 -7.91
CA PHE A 734 8.08 22.79 -8.15
C PHE A 734 6.94 22.91 -9.16
N GLY A 735 5.99 23.77 -8.81
CA GLY A 735 4.82 24.06 -9.62
C GLY A 735 3.74 22.98 -9.56
N MET A 736 3.72 22.08 -8.57
CA MET A 736 2.57 21.18 -8.40
C MET A 736 1.29 22.02 -8.19
N GLY A 737 0.23 21.67 -8.92
CA GLY A 737 -1.07 22.32 -8.80
C GLY A 737 -1.83 21.92 -7.53
N ILE A 738 -2.83 22.70 -7.14
CA ILE A 738 -3.63 22.48 -5.92
C ILE A 738 -4.50 21.22 -5.97
N HIS A 739 -4.67 20.58 -7.14
CA HIS A 739 -5.39 19.31 -7.30
C HIS A 739 -4.43 18.13 -7.62
N ASN A 740 -3.15 18.23 -7.22
CA ASN A 740 -2.07 17.29 -7.56
C ASN A 740 -1.66 17.30 -9.05
N GLU A 741 -1.99 18.33 -9.82
CA GLU A 741 -1.52 18.42 -11.19
C GLU A 741 0.01 18.51 -11.23
N PRO A 742 0.66 17.85 -12.21
CA PRO A 742 2.10 17.94 -12.37
C PRO A 742 2.60 19.39 -12.40
N GLY A 743 3.76 19.59 -11.78
CA GLY A 743 4.54 20.81 -11.92
C GLY A 743 5.52 20.74 -13.07
N PHE A 744 6.27 21.82 -13.25
CA PHE A 744 7.25 21.91 -14.34
C PHE A 744 8.58 21.23 -14.01
N LYS A 745 8.87 20.96 -12.72
CA LYS A 745 10.17 20.43 -12.32
C LYS A 745 10.10 19.59 -11.04
N THR A 746 10.43 18.31 -11.19
CA THR A 746 10.79 17.41 -10.08
C THR A 746 12.30 17.49 -9.84
N THR A 747 12.73 17.58 -8.58
CA THR A 747 14.14 17.62 -8.20
C THR A 747 14.36 16.92 -6.85
N GLU A 748 15.62 16.63 -6.52
CA GLU A 748 16.02 16.20 -5.18
C GLU A 748 15.72 17.30 -4.13
N LEU A 749 15.37 16.86 -2.92
CA LEU A 749 15.11 17.65 -1.73
C LEU A 749 16.37 18.43 -1.36
N LYS A 750 16.21 19.75 -1.23
CA LYS A 750 17.29 20.68 -0.86
C LYS A 750 17.03 21.28 0.51
N SER A 751 17.97 22.09 0.99
CA SER A 751 17.71 22.91 2.18
C SER A 751 16.51 23.86 1.96
N GLY A 752 15.82 24.22 3.05
CA GLY A 752 14.68 25.15 2.97
C GLY A 752 15.04 26.50 2.32
N HIS A 753 16.24 27.04 2.61
CA HIS A 753 16.76 28.23 1.95
C HIS A 753 16.85 28.08 0.43
N GLU A 754 17.45 26.99 -0.06
CA GLU A 754 17.59 26.75 -1.51
C GLU A 754 16.25 26.55 -2.19
N MET A 755 15.32 25.80 -1.58
CA MET A 755 13.98 25.61 -2.14
C MET A 755 13.24 26.93 -2.30
N VAL A 756 13.26 27.79 -1.27
CA VAL A 756 12.57 29.09 -1.32
C VAL A 756 13.28 30.06 -2.26
N SER A 757 14.61 30.05 -2.32
CA SER A 757 15.37 30.86 -3.28
C SER A 757 15.05 30.45 -4.72
N ASP A 758 14.92 29.16 -5.02
CA ASP A 758 14.49 28.66 -6.33
C ASP A 758 13.06 29.15 -6.68
N MET A 759 12.11 29.09 -5.73
CA MET A 759 10.74 29.61 -5.92
C MET A 759 10.71 31.10 -6.23
N ILE A 760 11.37 31.92 -5.40
CA ILE A 760 11.43 33.38 -5.58
C ILE A 760 12.13 33.72 -6.88
N SER A 761 13.27 33.09 -7.17
CA SER A 761 14.00 33.30 -8.42
C SER A 761 13.13 32.99 -9.63
N HIS A 762 12.33 31.92 -9.60
CA HIS A 762 11.40 31.59 -10.69
C HIS A 762 10.36 32.69 -10.92
N VAL A 763 9.72 33.17 -9.86
CA VAL A 763 8.73 34.26 -9.93
C VAL A 763 9.34 35.55 -10.45
N PHE A 764 10.46 35.99 -9.88
CA PHE A 764 11.10 37.27 -10.22
C PHE A 764 11.84 37.26 -11.55
N ASN A 765 12.25 36.09 -12.05
CA ASN A 765 12.85 35.97 -13.37
C ASN A 765 11.83 35.83 -14.50
N SER A 766 10.58 35.48 -14.20
CA SER A 766 9.51 35.36 -15.19
C SER A 766 9.32 36.67 -16.00
N LYS A 767 9.08 36.53 -17.30
CA LYS A 767 8.76 37.69 -18.17
C LYS A 767 7.52 38.45 -17.67
N LEU A 768 6.56 37.75 -17.07
CA LEU A 768 5.28 38.31 -16.65
C LEU A 768 5.44 39.28 -15.47
N LEU A 769 6.18 38.90 -14.42
CA LEU A 769 6.46 39.81 -13.30
C LEU A 769 7.31 41.00 -13.76
N LYS A 770 8.31 40.78 -14.62
CA LYS A 770 9.13 41.86 -15.18
C LYS A 770 8.29 42.84 -15.99
N ALA A 771 7.38 42.36 -16.84
CA ALA A 771 6.46 43.18 -17.61
C ALA A 771 5.50 43.98 -16.71
N SER A 772 4.95 43.36 -15.67
CA SER A 772 4.10 44.04 -14.67
C SER A 772 4.88 45.13 -13.92
N SER A 773 6.06 44.81 -13.39
CA SER A 773 6.95 45.76 -12.70
C SER A 773 7.34 46.93 -13.60
N GLN A 774 7.60 46.69 -14.89
CA GLN A 774 7.89 47.73 -15.87
C GLN A 774 6.66 48.58 -16.21
N LYS A 775 5.50 47.96 -16.46
CA LYS A 775 4.22 48.64 -16.75
C LYS A 775 3.81 49.56 -15.60
N LEU A 776 4.05 49.15 -14.36
CA LEU A 776 3.69 49.90 -13.15
C LEU A 776 4.83 50.79 -12.61
N ASN A 777 6.00 50.75 -13.24
CA ASN A 777 7.22 51.43 -12.77
C ASN A 777 7.51 51.19 -11.28
N SER A 778 7.28 49.96 -10.79
CA SER A 778 7.27 49.66 -9.36
C SER A 778 8.16 48.49 -8.98
N LYS A 779 8.80 48.63 -7.82
CA LYS A 779 9.54 47.58 -7.11
C LYS A 779 8.92 47.25 -5.75
N LYS A 780 7.63 47.56 -5.56
CA LYS A 780 6.89 47.28 -4.33
C LYS A 780 5.96 46.09 -4.52
N VAL A 781 5.91 45.21 -3.51
CA VAL A 781 5.09 43.99 -3.56
C VAL A 781 4.36 43.70 -2.26
N VAL A 782 3.20 43.06 -2.39
CA VAL A 782 2.54 42.33 -1.32
C VAL A 782 2.92 40.85 -1.43
N LEU A 783 3.34 40.26 -0.30
CA LEU A 783 3.71 38.86 -0.18
C LEU A 783 2.60 38.06 0.52
N LEU A 784 2.23 36.91 -0.04
CA LEU A 784 1.40 35.90 0.60
C LEU A 784 2.13 34.55 0.60
N VAL A 785 2.50 34.07 1.78
CA VAL A 785 3.08 32.75 2.00
C VAL A 785 1.97 31.82 2.47
N ASN A 786 1.65 30.82 1.66
CA ASN A 786 0.51 29.95 1.84
C ASN A 786 0.95 28.51 2.13
N ASN A 787 0.36 27.91 3.16
CA ASN A 787 0.49 26.49 3.46
C ASN A 787 -0.46 25.67 2.56
N LEU A 788 0.07 24.68 1.83
CA LEU A 788 -0.73 23.80 0.98
C LEU A 788 -1.50 22.73 1.77
N GLY A 789 -1.23 22.59 3.07
CA GLY A 789 -2.10 21.84 3.98
C GLY A 789 -1.37 21.10 5.10
N ALA A 790 -0.16 20.58 4.84
CA ALA A 790 0.48 19.62 5.75
C ALA A 790 1.92 19.97 6.19
N ILE A 791 2.42 21.18 5.95
CA ILE A 791 3.66 21.63 6.63
C ILE A 791 3.33 22.27 7.98
N SER A 792 4.24 22.16 8.93
CA SER A 792 4.10 22.76 10.26
C SER A 792 4.23 24.29 10.22
N ASN A 793 3.68 24.97 11.24
CA ASN A 793 3.91 26.41 11.39
C ASN A 793 5.39 26.77 11.63
N LEU A 794 6.18 25.82 12.13
CA LEU A 794 7.63 25.98 12.27
C LEU A 794 8.29 26.08 10.89
N GLU A 795 7.96 25.15 9.99
CA GLU A 795 8.45 25.16 8.60
C GLU A 795 7.91 26.37 7.83
N LEU A 796 6.63 26.73 8.01
CA LEU A 796 6.04 27.92 7.39
C LEU A 796 6.76 29.21 7.81
N GLY A 797 7.19 29.30 9.08
CA GLY A 797 8.00 30.41 9.59
C GLY A 797 9.37 30.51 8.89
N LEU A 798 10.02 29.37 8.62
CA LEU A 798 11.24 29.31 7.82
C LEU A 798 10.98 29.81 6.39
N VAL A 799 9.94 29.29 5.73
CA VAL A 799 9.59 29.70 4.35
C VAL A 799 9.33 31.21 4.28
N SER A 800 8.61 31.76 5.24
CA SER A 800 8.33 33.20 5.33
C SER A 800 9.60 34.05 5.49
N ASN A 801 10.50 33.66 6.39
CA ASN A 801 11.76 34.37 6.60
C ASN A 801 12.62 34.36 5.33
N GLU A 802 12.78 33.19 4.71
CA GLU A 802 13.59 33.05 3.50
C GLU A 802 12.97 33.82 2.32
N ALA A 803 11.65 33.76 2.13
CA ALA A 803 10.97 34.52 1.09
C ALA A 803 11.19 36.03 1.26
N CYS A 804 11.09 36.53 2.49
CA CYS A 804 11.31 37.95 2.78
C CYS A 804 12.76 38.39 2.48
N ASN A 805 13.74 37.55 2.78
CA ASN A 805 15.15 37.84 2.52
C ASN A 805 15.47 37.78 1.02
N GLU A 806 14.97 36.77 0.31
CA GLU A 806 15.20 36.59 -1.11
C GLU A 806 14.54 37.69 -1.97
N ILE A 807 13.34 38.15 -1.62
CA ILE A 807 12.67 39.27 -2.32
C ILE A 807 13.48 40.57 -2.19
N LYS A 808 14.03 40.85 -0.99
CA LYS A 808 14.89 42.01 -0.77
C LYS A 808 16.18 41.94 -1.60
N LYS A 809 16.78 40.76 -1.75
CA LYS A 809 17.95 40.54 -2.61
C LYS A 809 17.65 40.82 -4.09
N HIS A 810 16.42 40.57 -4.53
CA HIS A 810 15.94 40.92 -5.88
C HIS A 810 15.63 42.42 -6.05
N GLY A 811 15.84 43.24 -5.01
CA GLY A 811 15.67 44.70 -5.05
C GLY A 811 14.23 45.18 -4.94
N PHE A 812 13.32 44.34 -4.41
CA PHE A 812 11.92 44.71 -4.17
C PHE A 812 11.65 44.98 -2.69
N GLU A 813 10.76 45.95 -2.44
CA GLU A 813 10.26 46.30 -1.12
C GLU A 813 8.96 45.55 -0.83
N ILE A 814 8.89 44.87 0.33
CA ILE A 814 7.68 44.19 0.79
C ILE A 814 6.86 45.19 1.61
N VAL A 815 5.73 45.64 1.05
CA VAL A 815 4.85 46.60 1.73
C VAL A 815 3.86 45.92 2.66
N ARG A 816 3.45 44.68 2.36
CA ARG A 816 2.65 43.82 3.24
C ARG A 816 3.08 42.37 3.09
N ALA A 817 3.03 41.61 4.16
CA ALA A 817 3.33 40.18 4.17
C ALA A 817 2.28 39.42 4.99
N PHE A 818 1.77 38.34 4.41
CA PHE A 818 0.80 37.44 5.03
C PHE A 818 1.39 36.03 5.05
N GLN A 819 1.20 35.32 6.16
CA GLN A 819 1.50 33.89 6.25
C GLN A 819 0.34 33.14 6.88
N GLY A 820 0.08 31.93 6.40
CA GLY A 820 -0.97 31.08 6.93
C GLY A 820 -1.48 30.06 5.91
N THR A 821 -2.64 29.49 6.22
CA THR A 821 -3.32 28.52 5.36
C THR A 821 -4.49 29.22 4.68
N PHE A 822 -4.31 29.62 3.42
CA PHE A 822 -5.29 30.40 2.68
C PHE A 822 -5.96 29.61 1.55
N MET A 823 -5.20 28.77 0.84
CA MET A 823 -5.69 27.88 -0.20
C MET A 823 -4.88 26.59 -0.18
N THR A 824 -5.48 25.53 0.34
CA THR A 824 -4.84 24.22 0.47
C THR A 824 -4.95 23.39 -0.81
N GLY A 825 -4.25 22.27 -0.86
CA GLY A 825 -4.57 21.11 -1.67
C GLY A 825 -4.76 19.92 -0.73
N LEU A 826 -5.82 19.92 0.08
CA LEU A 826 -6.06 18.98 1.18
C LEU A 826 -4.88 18.94 2.17
N ALA A 827 -4.28 17.77 2.38
CA ALA A 827 -3.14 17.55 3.25
C ALA A 827 -1.83 17.49 2.44
N MET A 828 -1.67 18.38 1.45
CA MET A 828 -0.45 18.45 0.63
C MET A 828 0.68 19.07 1.46
N PRO A 829 1.78 18.34 1.74
CA PRO A 829 2.93 18.93 2.41
C PRO A 829 3.65 19.82 1.41
N GLY A 830 3.48 21.13 1.55
CA GLY A 830 4.19 22.11 0.74
C GLY A 830 3.75 23.53 1.04
N ALA A 831 4.33 24.48 0.30
CA ALA A 831 3.99 25.89 0.39
C ALA A 831 3.85 26.50 -0.99
N SER A 832 3.03 27.56 -1.10
CA SER A 832 3.04 28.45 -2.25
C SER A 832 3.36 29.88 -1.84
N ILE A 833 3.99 30.61 -2.75
CA ILE A 833 4.35 32.02 -2.58
C ILE A 833 3.66 32.81 -3.68
N SER A 834 2.81 33.75 -3.28
CA SER A 834 2.18 34.71 -4.19
C SER A 834 2.75 36.11 -3.97
N VAL A 835 3.05 36.80 -5.08
CA VAL A 835 3.60 38.15 -5.11
C VAL A 835 2.68 39.01 -5.96
N LEU A 836 2.07 40.03 -5.35
CA LEU A 836 1.29 41.05 -6.05
C LEU A 836 2.14 42.31 -6.20
N VAL A 837 2.39 42.74 -7.44
CA VAL A 837 3.07 44.00 -7.72
C VAL A 837 2.08 45.14 -7.53
N VAL A 838 2.43 46.11 -6.68
CA VAL A 838 1.59 47.31 -6.44
C VAL A 838 2.14 48.51 -7.21
N PRO A 839 1.30 49.48 -7.60
CA PRO A 839 1.75 50.68 -8.32
C PRO A 839 2.77 51.50 -7.52
N SER A 840 3.64 52.24 -8.20
CA SER A 840 4.62 53.14 -7.55
C SER A 840 4.08 54.53 -7.23
N SER A 841 2.97 54.92 -7.88
CA SER A 841 2.25 56.17 -7.63
C SER A 841 1.66 56.14 -6.22
N SER A 842 1.93 57.16 -5.40
CA SER A 842 1.50 57.16 -4.00
C SER A 842 -0.02 57.09 -3.83
N ALA A 843 -0.79 57.64 -4.77
CA ALA A 843 -2.25 57.59 -4.74
C ALA A 843 -2.78 56.19 -5.09
N ASP A 844 -2.27 55.57 -6.16
CA ASP A 844 -2.71 54.26 -6.63
C ASP A 844 -2.21 53.13 -5.71
N GLU A 845 -1.02 53.30 -5.11
CA GLU A 845 -0.51 52.43 -4.05
C GLU A 845 -1.45 52.45 -2.83
N GLN A 846 -1.84 53.65 -2.38
CA GLN A 846 -2.76 53.79 -1.24
C GLN A 846 -4.16 53.27 -1.55
N GLU A 847 -4.64 53.35 -2.79
CA GLU A 847 -5.91 52.76 -3.23
C GLU A 847 -5.90 51.24 -2.98
N ILE A 848 -4.90 50.52 -3.50
CA ILE A 848 -4.79 49.07 -3.36
C ILE A 848 -4.53 48.66 -1.91
N LEU A 849 -3.63 49.36 -1.21
CA LEU A 849 -3.29 49.05 0.18
C LEU A 849 -4.46 49.34 1.13
N LYS A 850 -5.31 50.33 0.86
CA LYS A 850 -6.52 50.56 1.66
C LYS A 850 -7.44 49.34 1.64
N PHE A 851 -7.64 48.71 0.48
CA PHE A 851 -8.55 47.55 0.37
C PHE A 851 -7.97 46.28 1.00
N ILE A 852 -6.66 46.07 0.88
CA ILE A 852 -6.01 44.92 1.53
C ILE A 852 -5.99 45.08 3.05
N ASP A 853 -5.79 46.30 3.55
CA ASP A 853 -5.74 46.62 4.97
C ASP A 853 -7.11 46.69 5.63
N LEU A 854 -8.19 46.82 4.84
CA LEU A 854 -9.56 46.85 5.36
C LEU A 854 -9.86 45.55 6.14
N PRO A 855 -10.18 45.62 7.45
CA PRO A 855 -10.47 44.42 8.22
C PRO A 855 -11.64 43.64 7.62
N ALA A 856 -11.51 42.31 7.57
CA ALA A 856 -12.54 41.40 7.11
C ALA A 856 -12.97 40.45 8.22
N HIS A 857 -14.27 40.19 8.32
CA HIS A 857 -14.84 39.22 9.25
C HIS A 857 -15.10 37.90 8.53
N ALA A 858 -14.01 37.27 8.08
CA ALA A 858 -14.01 35.99 7.37
C ALA A 858 -13.07 35.00 8.10
N PRO A 859 -13.52 33.80 8.48
CA PRO A 859 -12.74 32.85 9.28
C PRO A 859 -11.39 32.45 8.66
N GLY A 860 -11.29 32.45 7.34
CA GLY A 860 -10.08 32.11 6.59
C GLY A 860 -9.11 33.28 6.39
N TRP A 861 -9.48 34.51 6.78
CA TRP A 861 -8.63 35.70 6.61
C TRP A 861 -8.02 36.13 7.93
N ASN A 862 -6.68 36.24 7.95
CA ASN A 862 -5.98 36.81 9.08
C ASN A 862 -5.88 38.34 8.91
N ASN A 863 -6.58 39.08 9.76
CA ASN A 863 -6.47 40.54 9.76
C ASN A 863 -5.04 40.94 10.17
N LEU A 864 -4.49 41.93 9.46
CA LEU A 864 -3.14 42.41 9.70
C LEU A 864 -2.95 42.87 11.16
N ILE A 865 -1.80 42.52 11.73
CA ILE A 865 -1.17 43.30 12.79
C ILE A 865 -0.14 44.18 12.06
N PRO A 866 -0.27 45.53 12.09
CA PRO A 866 0.69 46.41 11.43
C PRO A 866 2.12 46.06 11.86
N VAL A 867 3.04 45.94 10.90
CA VAL A 867 4.47 45.76 11.20
C VAL A 867 4.91 46.98 11.99
N ALA A 868 5.12 46.79 13.29
CA ALA A 868 5.62 47.81 14.18
C ALA A 868 6.97 48.35 13.66
N ASP A 869 7.10 49.65 13.86
CA ASP A 869 8.14 50.56 13.38
C ASP A 869 9.58 50.06 13.55
N LYS A 870 10.50 50.62 12.75
CA LYS A 870 11.95 50.30 12.69
C LYS A 870 12.74 50.74 13.95
N SER A 871 12.16 50.68 15.15
CA SER A 871 12.74 51.24 16.38
C SER A 871 13.40 50.24 17.34
N SER A 872 13.32 48.92 17.12
CA SER A 872 13.80 47.90 18.10
C SER A 872 15.31 47.62 18.13
N LYS A 873 16.16 48.47 17.54
CA LYS A 873 17.63 48.27 17.56
C LYS A 873 18.29 48.54 18.92
N SER A 874 17.58 49.09 19.91
CA SER A 874 18.19 49.51 21.19
C SER A 874 18.35 48.40 22.23
N ASP A 875 17.45 47.43 22.28
CA ASP A 875 17.32 46.58 23.50
C ASP A 875 18.22 45.33 23.44
N ALA A 876 18.52 44.83 22.24
CA ALA A 876 19.37 43.64 22.06
C ALA A 876 20.87 43.87 22.34
N ILE A 877 21.32 45.14 22.39
CA ILE A 877 22.72 45.49 22.61
C ILE A 877 23.09 45.38 24.10
N VAL A 878 22.15 45.65 25.02
CA VAL A 878 22.42 45.72 26.47
C VAL A 878 22.55 44.32 27.11
N ASP A 879 21.81 43.32 26.62
CA ASP A 879 21.88 41.95 27.16
C ASP A 879 23.09 41.15 26.65
N ASN A 880 23.57 41.44 25.43
CA ASN A 880 24.75 40.79 24.88
C ASN A 880 26.05 41.21 25.59
N GLU A 881 26.17 42.48 26.01
CA GLU A 881 27.33 42.94 26.78
C GLU A 881 27.40 42.31 28.18
N ARG A 882 26.25 42.05 28.83
CA ARG A 882 26.21 41.34 30.11
C ARG A 882 26.63 39.86 29.97
N ARG A 883 26.12 39.15 28.96
CA ARG A 883 26.50 37.74 28.70
C ARG A 883 27.97 37.60 28.27
N ALA A 884 28.47 38.51 27.44
CA ALA A 884 29.88 38.52 27.04
C ALA A 884 30.83 38.74 28.24
N ASN A 885 30.45 39.60 29.18
CA ASN A 885 31.25 39.86 30.38
C ASN A 885 31.28 38.65 31.35
N LEU A 886 30.18 37.91 31.51
CA LEU A 886 30.16 36.66 32.31
C LEU A 886 30.91 35.51 31.63
N ALA A 887 30.79 35.34 30.31
CA ALA A 887 31.53 34.31 29.56
C ALA A 887 33.04 34.57 29.53
N SER A 888 33.48 35.84 29.61
CA SER A 888 34.90 36.21 29.61
C SER A 888 35.65 35.83 30.89
N GLN A 889 34.96 35.61 32.02
CA GLN A 889 35.59 35.21 33.29
C GLN A 889 35.86 33.71 33.41
N THR A 890 35.24 32.87 32.58
CA THR A 890 35.30 31.39 32.73
C THR A 890 35.79 30.62 31.50
N SER A 891 35.92 31.21 30.30
CA SER A 891 36.01 30.41 29.05
C SER A 891 37.27 30.52 28.17
N ASN A 892 38.34 31.23 28.55
CA ASN A 892 39.52 31.41 27.68
C ASN A 892 40.87 30.92 28.24
N LYS A 893 40.89 30.01 29.23
CA LYS A 893 42.12 29.30 29.59
C LYS A 893 42.27 28.09 28.68
N THR A 894 43.18 28.15 27.72
CA THR A 894 43.65 26.98 26.98
C THR A 894 44.55 26.17 27.91
N HIS A 895 44.20 24.90 28.14
CA HIS A 895 44.97 24.00 29.00
C HIS A 895 46.00 23.21 28.16
N GLU A 896 47.01 22.62 28.81
CA GLU A 896 47.88 21.65 28.12
C GLU A 896 47.05 20.47 27.62
N ARG A 897 47.24 20.11 26.34
CA ARG A 897 46.50 19.05 25.68
C ARG A 897 46.73 17.70 26.36
N SER A 898 45.68 17.13 26.93
CA SER A 898 45.70 15.76 27.45
C SER A 898 45.37 14.76 26.35
N GLU A 899 46.36 13.98 25.92
CA GLU A 899 46.14 12.87 24.98
C GLU A 899 45.18 11.81 25.55
N MET A 900 45.13 11.66 26.87
CA MET A 900 44.17 10.77 27.53
C MET A 900 42.72 11.23 27.36
N TRP A 901 42.43 12.51 27.61
CA TRP A 901 41.08 13.06 27.42
C TRP A 901 40.67 13.04 25.94
N VAL A 902 41.60 13.36 25.05
CA VAL A 902 41.37 13.26 23.60
C VAL A 902 41.06 11.82 23.19
N LYS A 903 41.84 10.83 23.63
CA LYS A 903 41.60 9.41 23.31
C LYS A 903 40.24 8.94 23.84
N ILE A 904 39.91 9.26 25.10
CA ILE A 904 38.65 8.85 25.74
C ILE A 904 37.46 9.52 25.06
N SER A 905 37.45 10.84 24.91
CA SER A 905 36.31 11.56 24.33
C SER A 905 36.05 11.21 22.86
N ASN A 906 37.11 10.93 22.07
CA ASN A 906 36.95 10.43 20.72
C ASN A 906 36.32 9.03 20.70
N SER A 907 36.80 8.11 21.54
CA SER A 907 36.26 6.74 21.62
C SER A 907 34.81 6.70 22.13
N VAL A 908 34.46 7.58 23.08
CA VAL A 908 33.07 7.75 23.56
C VAL A 908 32.17 8.28 22.45
N TYR A 909 32.62 9.30 21.71
CA TYR A 909 31.90 9.79 20.54
C TYR A 909 31.71 8.69 19.48
N ASP A 910 32.76 7.94 19.16
CA ASP A 910 32.70 6.87 18.16
C ASP A 910 31.72 5.77 18.60
N SER A 911 31.72 5.39 19.88
CA SER A 911 30.74 4.45 20.45
C SER A 911 29.31 5.00 20.39
N SER A 912 29.10 6.29 20.70
CA SER A 912 27.79 6.93 20.60
C SER A 912 27.30 7.01 19.16
N VAL A 913 28.17 7.26 18.17
CA VAL A 913 27.81 7.23 16.74
C VAL A 913 27.34 5.83 16.32
N VAL A 914 28.03 4.78 16.79
CA VAL A 914 27.66 3.38 16.49
C VAL A 914 26.28 3.02 17.06
N HIS A 915 25.95 3.51 18.27
CA HIS A 915 24.72 3.13 18.97
C HIS A 915 23.56 4.14 18.80
N GLU A 916 23.77 5.32 18.19
CA GLU A 916 22.77 6.39 18.09
C GLU A 916 21.44 5.87 17.53
N GLN A 917 21.47 5.17 16.39
CA GLN A 917 20.27 4.69 15.73
C GLN A 917 19.51 3.67 16.57
N GLU A 918 20.23 2.81 17.30
CA GLU A 918 19.62 1.82 18.20
C GLU A 918 18.94 2.52 19.38
N ILE A 919 19.63 3.45 20.04
CA ILE A 919 19.11 4.19 21.20
C ILE A 919 17.89 5.01 20.79
N THR A 920 17.96 5.72 19.66
CA THR A 920 16.86 6.50 19.08
C THR A 920 15.68 5.62 18.70
N TYR A 921 15.93 4.41 18.16
CA TYR A 921 14.87 3.45 17.87
C TYR A 921 14.19 2.94 19.15
N LEU A 922 14.96 2.53 20.16
CA LEU A 922 14.44 2.07 21.45
C LEU A 922 13.58 3.16 22.11
N ASP A 923 14.01 4.42 22.02
CA ASP A 923 13.26 5.55 22.52
C ASP A 923 12.03 5.88 21.64
N SER A 924 12.07 5.68 20.33
CA SER A 924 10.89 5.89 19.46
C SER A 924 9.74 4.91 19.75
N VAL A 925 10.06 3.72 20.27
CA VAL A 925 9.06 2.72 20.67
C VAL A 925 8.35 3.12 21.98
N MET A 926 9.05 3.85 22.86
CA MET A 926 8.70 3.99 24.28
C MET A 926 8.55 5.43 24.78
N GLY A 927 9.14 6.38 24.07
CA GLY A 927 9.30 7.80 24.38
C GLY A 927 9.06 8.67 23.14
N ASP A 928 9.86 9.72 22.97
CA ASP A 928 9.77 10.70 21.88
C ASP A 928 10.80 10.51 20.77
N GLY A 929 11.73 9.56 20.94
CA GLY A 929 12.64 9.14 19.87
C GLY A 929 13.78 10.11 19.62
N ASP A 930 14.27 10.77 20.66
CA ASP A 930 15.37 11.75 20.57
C ASP A 930 16.60 11.35 21.40
N CYS A 931 16.49 10.34 22.27
CA CYS A 931 17.51 10.01 23.27
C CYS A 931 18.92 9.77 22.67
N GLY A 932 19.01 9.07 21.54
CA GLY A 932 20.29 8.80 20.85
C GLY A 932 20.91 10.07 20.28
N GLN A 933 20.11 10.92 19.62
CA GLN A 933 20.55 12.20 19.07
C GLN A 933 21.02 13.16 20.16
N VAL A 934 20.30 13.22 21.29
CA VAL A 934 20.67 14.04 22.45
C VAL A 934 22.01 13.57 23.04
N LEU A 935 22.23 12.26 23.17
CA LEU A 935 23.52 11.71 23.63
C LEU A 935 24.65 12.00 22.64
N LEU A 936 24.41 11.90 21.33
CA LEU A 936 25.39 12.21 20.31
C LEU A 936 25.77 13.71 20.31
N SER A 937 24.79 14.60 20.50
CA SER A 937 25.04 16.05 20.66
C SER A 937 25.98 16.33 21.84
N GLY A 938 25.68 15.74 23.00
CA GLY A 938 26.52 15.86 24.20
C GLY A 938 27.95 15.37 23.99
N THR A 939 28.12 14.14 23.46
CA THR A 939 29.45 13.56 23.22
C THR A 939 30.23 14.30 22.13
N THR A 940 29.55 14.87 21.13
CA THR A 940 30.16 15.76 20.13
C THR A 940 30.72 17.03 20.77
N SER A 941 29.96 17.66 21.67
CA SER A 941 30.40 18.85 22.41
C SER A 941 31.66 18.56 23.23
N VAL A 942 31.66 17.46 23.98
CA VAL A 942 32.81 17.03 24.81
C VAL A 942 34.02 16.69 23.95
N LYS A 943 33.85 15.95 22.83
CA LYS A 943 34.91 15.66 21.87
C LYS A 943 35.56 16.93 21.31
N ASN A 944 34.75 17.90 20.89
CA ASN A 944 35.24 19.15 20.32
C ASN A 944 36.02 19.97 21.37
N ALA A 945 35.53 19.99 22.62
CA ALA A 945 36.22 20.64 23.73
C ALA A 945 37.55 19.96 24.07
N ALA A 946 37.59 18.63 24.13
CA ALA A 946 38.81 17.86 24.37
C ALA A 946 39.86 18.11 23.28
N ASN A 947 39.47 18.02 22.00
CA ASN A 947 40.35 18.26 20.85
C ASN A 947 40.86 19.71 20.79
N SER A 948 40.09 20.66 21.31
CA SER A 948 40.46 22.08 21.40
C SER A 948 41.17 22.45 22.71
N SER A 949 41.55 21.47 23.54
CA SER A 949 42.23 21.66 24.83
C SER A 949 41.46 22.58 25.81
N LYS A 950 40.13 22.53 25.77
CA LYS A 950 39.23 23.25 26.68
C LYS A 950 38.90 22.46 27.95
N ILE A 951 39.27 21.18 28.02
CA ILE A 951 39.11 20.35 29.21
C ILE A 951 40.42 20.37 30.01
N PRO A 952 40.41 20.77 31.31
CA PRO A 952 41.58 20.76 32.17
C PRO A 952 42.27 19.37 32.24
N SER A 953 43.60 19.34 32.09
CA SER A 953 44.39 18.10 32.06
C SER A 953 45.00 17.74 33.41
N ASN A 954 45.31 18.73 34.24
CA ASN A 954 45.99 18.60 35.53
C ASN A 954 45.03 18.63 36.74
N ASN A 955 43.74 18.86 36.51
CA ASN A 955 42.71 19.02 37.53
C ASN A 955 41.48 18.18 37.17
N ILE A 956 41.42 16.96 37.72
CA ILE A 956 40.41 15.97 37.32
C ILE A 956 39.00 16.39 37.76
N ALA A 957 38.84 17.02 38.94
CA ALA A 957 37.53 17.51 39.36
C ALA A 957 37.03 18.65 38.46
N ALA A 958 37.90 19.60 38.09
CA ALA A 958 37.55 20.67 37.17
C ALA A 958 37.28 20.14 35.74
N ALA A 959 37.97 19.09 35.30
CA ALA A 959 37.71 18.42 34.03
C ALA A 959 36.29 17.83 33.98
N VAL A 960 35.89 17.09 35.02
CA VAL A 960 34.54 16.52 35.12
C VAL A 960 33.47 17.62 35.21
N SER A 961 33.73 18.70 35.96
CA SER A 961 32.82 19.86 36.03
C SER A 961 32.67 20.56 34.68
N THR A 962 33.75 20.67 33.90
CA THR A 962 33.72 21.25 32.55
C THR A 962 32.88 20.39 31.61
N ILE A 963 33.00 19.06 31.72
CA ILE A 963 32.14 18.12 30.97
C ILE A 963 30.67 18.37 31.31
N SER A 964 30.31 18.48 32.60
CA SER A 964 28.93 18.80 33.02
C SER A 964 28.36 20.05 32.35
N GLY A 965 29.11 21.16 32.37
CA GLY A 965 28.66 22.42 31.72
C GLY A 965 28.55 22.32 30.20
N LEU A 966 29.43 21.56 29.53
CA LEU A 966 29.32 21.31 28.10
C LEU A 966 28.07 20.50 27.75
N LEU A 967 27.65 19.58 28.61
CA LEU A 967 26.43 18.80 28.42
C LEU A 967 25.18 19.66 28.66
N GLU A 968 25.20 20.62 29.60
CA GLU A 968 24.09 21.55 29.85
C GLU A 968 23.71 22.36 28.59
N ASP A 969 24.72 22.87 27.86
CA ASP A 969 24.49 23.67 26.66
C ASP A 969 24.10 22.85 25.42
N SER A 970 24.47 21.56 25.39
CA SER A 970 24.39 20.73 24.18
C SER A 970 23.35 19.62 24.24
N MET A 971 22.87 19.25 25.43
CA MET A 971 21.85 18.22 25.63
C MET A 971 20.55 18.83 26.14
N GLY A 972 19.48 18.71 25.33
CA GLY A 972 18.14 19.11 25.72
C GLY A 972 17.43 18.09 26.62
N GLY A 973 16.34 18.54 27.24
CA GLY A 973 15.39 17.67 27.95
C GLY A 973 15.93 17.00 29.22
N THR A 974 15.22 15.96 29.66
CA THR A 974 15.50 15.27 30.93
C THR A 974 16.83 14.50 30.91
N SER A 975 17.28 14.03 29.74
CA SER A 975 18.55 13.31 29.61
C SER A 975 19.74 14.20 29.92
N GLY A 976 19.78 15.43 29.38
CA GLY A 976 20.87 16.37 29.63
C GLY A 976 21.06 16.66 31.12
N ILE A 977 19.97 17.01 31.82
CA ILE A 977 20.06 17.33 33.25
C ILE A 977 20.48 16.13 34.11
N ILE A 978 20.11 14.89 33.75
CA ILE A 978 20.55 13.71 34.51
C ILE A 978 22.06 13.49 34.38
N TYR A 979 22.63 13.66 33.19
CA TYR A 979 24.09 13.58 33.02
C TYR A 979 24.81 14.72 33.76
N CYS A 980 24.29 15.95 33.73
CA CYS A 980 24.87 17.06 34.49
C CYS A 980 24.86 16.76 36.00
N LEU A 981 23.73 16.32 36.55
CA LEU A 981 23.63 15.94 37.97
C LEU A 981 24.60 14.82 38.35
N PHE A 982 24.81 13.84 37.46
CA PHE A 982 25.77 12.77 37.68
C PHE A 982 27.21 13.29 37.76
N PHE A 983 27.64 14.03 36.74
CA PHE A 983 29.01 14.55 36.67
C PHE A 983 29.29 15.61 37.73
N ASP A 984 28.30 16.43 38.11
CA ASP A 984 28.41 17.36 39.23
C ASP A 984 28.65 16.62 40.55
N GLY A 985 27.92 15.53 40.80
CA GLY A 985 28.14 14.68 41.98
C GLY A 985 29.53 14.03 41.98
N VAL A 986 29.97 13.49 40.84
CA VAL A 986 31.33 12.92 40.68
C VAL A 986 32.39 13.99 40.95
N SER A 987 32.26 15.18 40.37
CA SER A 987 33.18 16.31 40.56
C SER A 987 33.24 16.77 42.03
N GLN A 988 32.09 16.85 42.70
CA GLN A 988 32.01 17.21 44.12
C GLN A 988 32.78 16.21 44.99
N HIS A 989 32.65 14.92 44.74
CA HIS A 989 33.38 13.89 45.48
C HIS A 989 34.88 13.97 45.22
N LEU A 990 35.30 14.04 43.95
CA LEU A 990 36.72 14.16 43.57
C LEU A 990 37.38 15.40 44.19
N SER A 991 36.66 16.53 44.23
CA SER A 991 37.12 17.75 44.88
C SER A 991 37.35 17.55 46.38
N LYS A 992 36.42 16.88 47.08
CA LYS A 992 36.54 16.56 48.51
C LYS A 992 37.68 15.58 48.79
N ALA A 993 37.96 14.68 47.86
CA ALA A 993 39.07 13.72 47.94
C ALA A 993 40.44 14.32 47.59
N GLY A 994 40.52 15.63 47.29
CA GLY A 994 41.80 16.34 47.07
C GLY A 994 42.22 16.48 45.60
N TYR A 995 41.39 16.08 44.65
CA TYR A 995 41.68 16.12 43.21
C TYR A 995 41.20 17.40 42.51
N SER A 996 41.02 18.48 43.27
CA SER A 996 40.71 19.84 42.79
C SER A 996 41.93 20.73 42.62
N SER A 997 43.14 20.20 42.89
CA SER A 997 44.41 20.91 42.75
C SER A 997 45.11 20.53 41.44
N ASP A 998 45.89 21.47 40.89
CA ASP A 998 46.58 21.37 39.59
C ASP A 998 47.84 20.46 39.64
N ASN A 999 47.83 19.41 40.46
CA ASN A 999 48.98 18.57 40.75
C ASN A 999 49.09 17.31 39.87
N GLY A 1000 48.10 17.07 38.98
CA GLY A 1000 48.11 15.93 38.06
C GLY A 1000 47.96 14.56 38.72
N ALA A 1001 47.56 14.49 40.00
CA ALA A 1001 47.35 13.23 40.69
C ALA A 1001 46.14 12.47 40.09
N MET A 1002 46.32 11.19 39.79
CA MET A 1002 45.26 10.33 39.25
C MET A 1002 44.51 9.63 40.38
N PRO A 1003 43.16 9.67 40.41
CA PRO A 1003 42.40 8.96 41.44
C PRO A 1003 42.56 7.44 41.34
N SER A 1004 42.62 6.76 42.48
CA SER A 1004 42.58 5.29 42.53
C SER A 1004 41.20 4.76 42.12
N ALA A 1005 41.12 3.47 41.81
CA ALA A 1005 39.84 2.81 41.51
C ALA A 1005 38.83 2.94 42.66
N GLU A 1006 39.29 2.91 43.91
CA GLU A 1006 38.46 3.12 45.10
C GLU A 1006 37.85 4.54 45.11
N VAL A 1007 38.67 5.57 44.84
CA VAL A 1007 38.17 6.95 44.76
C VAL A 1007 37.19 7.13 43.59
N TRP A 1008 37.47 6.55 42.43
CA TRP A 1008 36.53 6.57 41.30
C TRP A 1008 35.21 5.87 41.65
N GLY A 1009 35.26 4.73 42.33
CA GLY A 1009 34.07 4.01 42.78
C GLY A 1009 33.17 4.85 43.69
N GLU A 1010 33.77 5.51 44.69
CA GLU A 1010 33.02 6.40 45.61
C GLU A 1010 32.51 7.67 44.90
N ALA A 1011 33.27 8.22 43.96
CA ALA A 1011 32.82 9.37 43.17
C ALA A 1011 31.63 9.03 42.26
N LEU A 1012 31.66 7.87 41.60
CA LEU A 1012 30.56 7.38 40.77
C LEU A 1012 29.30 7.10 41.63
N SER A 1013 29.46 6.49 42.81
CA SER A 1013 28.37 6.34 43.79
C SER A 1013 27.75 7.69 44.16
N ASN A 1014 28.57 8.72 44.40
CA ASN A 1014 28.06 10.05 44.73
C ASN A 1014 27.33 10.73 43.57
N GLY A 1015 27.77 10.51 42.32
CA GLY A 1015 27.05 10.90 41.13
C GLY A 1015 25.66 10.26 41.04
N LEU A 1016 25.57 8.95 41.27
CA LEU A 1016 24.30 8.22 41.29
C LEU A 1016 23.35 8.72 42.39
N GLU A 1017 23.86 8.91 43.62
CA GLU A 1017 23.09 9.47 44.73
C GLU A 1017 22.57 10.89 44.41
N THR A 1018 23.37 11.68 43.70
CA THR A 1018 22.97 13.04 43.29
C THR A 1018 21.82 12.99 42.29
N ILE A 1019 21.84 12.08 41.31
CA ILE A 1019 20.68 11.83 40.46
C ILE A 1019 19.47 11.43 41.32
N GLN A 1020 19.62 10.45 42.22
CA GLN A 1020 18.52 9.92 43.05
C GLN A 1020 17.95 10.93 44.06
N ARG A 1021 18.67 12.02 44.35
CA ARG A 1021 18.17 13.12 45.19
C ARG A 1021 17.14 13.98 44.46
N TYR A 1022 17.33 14.18 43.16
CA TYR A 1022 16.50 15.08 42.34
C TYR A 1022 15.61 14.33 41.35
N SER A 1023 15.81 13.02 41.19
CA SER A 1023 14.97 12.11 40.43
C SER A 1023 14.32 11.11 41.37
N THR A 1024 13.07 10.74 41.07
CA THR A 1024 12.37 9.68 41.79
C THR A 1024 12.65 8.28 41.22
N ALA A 1025 13.56 8.17 40.25
CA ALA A 1025 13.94 6.93 39.58
C ALA A 1025 14.85 6.06 40.46
N LYS A 1026 14.54 4.77 40.52
CA LYS A 1026 15.26 3.74 41.25
C LYS A 1026 15.56 2.55 40.36
N VAL A 1027 16.43 1.66 40.84
CA VAL A 1027 16.60 0.34 40.23
C VAL A 1027 15.26 -0.38 40.23
N GLY A 1028 14.86 -0.92 39.08
CA GLY A 1028 13.59 -1.54 38.80
C GLY A 1028 12.56 -0.62 38.13
N ASP A 1029 12.82 0.70 38.04
CA ASP A 1029 11.87 1.65 37.44
C ASP A 1029 11.96 1.73 35.92
N ARG A 1030 12.90 0.99 35.31
CA ARG A 1030 13.19 0.96 33.87
C ARG A 1030 13.68 2.31 33.38
N THR A 1031 14.91 2.65 33.75
CA THR A 1031 15.62 3.88 33.38
C THR A 1031 17.11 3.60 33.25
N LEU A 1032 17.91 4.61 32.89
CA LEU A 1032 19.38 4.52 32.88
C LEU A 1032 20.00 4.07 34.21
N ILE A 1033 19.28 4.24 35.34
CA ILE A 1033 19.70 3.78 36.66
C ILE A 1033 19.86 2.25 36.69
N ASP A 1034 19.08 1.52 35.90
CA ASP A 1034 19.12 0.06 35.84
C ASP A 1034 20.40 -0.50 35.22
N ALA A 1035 21.13 0.29 34.42
CA ALA A 1035 22.48 -0.03 33.95
C ALA A 1035 23.55 0.61 34.83
N LEU A 1036 23.35 1.88 35.22
CA LEU A 1036 24.34 2.65 35.97
C LEU A 1036 24.59 2.09 37.37
N HIS A 1037 23.55 1.66 38.09
CA HIS A 1037 23.73 1.11 39.43
C HIS A 1037 24.50 -0.22 39.44
N PRO A 1038 24.14 -1.26 38.64
CA PRO A 1038 24.94 -2.49 38.56
C PRO A 1038 26.38 -2.27 38.10
N PHE A 1039 26.62 -1.29 37.23
CA PHE A 1039 27.98 -0.88 36.83
C PHE A 1039 28.80 -0.43 38.05
N ILE A 1040 28.27 0.52 38.82
CA ILE A 1040 28.98 1.12 39.97
C ILE A 1040 29.27 0.09 41.05
N GLU A 1041 28.28 -0.75 41.40
CA GLU A 1041 28.45 -1.79 42.42
C GLU A 1041 29.52 -2.81 42.02
N THR A 1042 29.53 -3.23 40.74
CA THR A 1042 30.52 -4.17 40.22
C THR A 1042 31.91 -3.52 40.16
N PHE A 1043 31.99 -2.25 39.78
CA PHE A 1043 33.25 -1.50 39.71
C PHE A 1043 33.91 -1.42 41.09
N LYS A 1044 33.13 -1.15 42.13
CA LYS A 1044 33.60 -1.14 43.52
C LYS A 1044 34.02 -2.53 43.98
N ALA A 1045 33.20 -3.55 43.74
CA ALA A 1045 33.46 -4.91 44.20
C ALA A 1045 34.66 -5.58 43.52
N SER A 1046 34.92 -5.24 42.25
CA SER A 1046 36.04 -5.80 41.46
C SER A 1046 37.35 -5.03 41.62
N GLY A 1047 37.35 -3.92 42.35
CA GLY A 1047 38.54 -3.06 42.48
C GLY A 1047 38.86 -2.27 41.20
N GLY A 1048 37.85 -1.97 40.38
CA GLY A 1048 37.97 -1.13 39.18
C GLY A 1048 38.00 -1.87 37.84
N ASP A 1049 37.53 -3.12 37.77
CA ASP A 1049 37.46 -3.85 36.50
C ASP A 1049 36.31 -3.30 35.63
N LEU A 1050 36.67 -2.46 34.65
CA LEU A 1050 35.71 -1.84 33.73
C LEU A 1050 35.02 -2.85 32.81
N ALA A 1051 35.70 -3.93 32.40
CA ALA A 1051 35.12 -4.92 31.51
C ALA A 1051 34.04 -5.74 32.22
N GLN A 1052 34.34 -6.19 33.45
CA GLN A 1052 33.35 -6.87 34.29
C GLN A 1052 32.18 -5.95 34.65
N SER A 1053 32.47 -4.67 34.93
CA SER A 1053 31.44 -3.68 35.28
C SER A 1053 30.52 -3.33 34.11
N LEU A 1054 31.07 -3.21 32.89
CA LEU A 1054 30.28 -3.01 31.68
C LEU A 1054 29.34 -4.19 31.42
N GLU A 1055 29.79 -5.43 31.64
CA GLU A 1055 28.94 -6.61 31.50
C GLU A 1055 27.76 -6.57 32.48
N SER A 1056 27.98 -6.16 33.73
CA SER A 1056 26.89 -5.92 34.69
C SER A 1056 25.94 -4.82 34.25
N ALA A 1057 26.47 -3.73 33.65
CA ALA A 1057 25.65 -2.66 33.08
C ALA A 1057 24.76 -3.17 31.93
N LYS A 1058 25.33 -3.95 31.01
CA LYS A 1058 24.62 -4.58 29.88
C LYS A 1058 23.54 -5.55 30.36
N GLN A 1059 23.81 -6.33 31.40
CA GLN A 1059 22.80 -7.18 32.03
C GLN A 1059 21.68 -6.37 32.68
N GLY A 1060 22.03 -5.25 33.33
CA GLY A 1060 21.08 -4.28 33.87
C GLY A 1060 20.16 -3.70 32.80
N ALA A 1061 20.75 -3.16 31.73
CA ALA A 1061 20.03 -2.67 30.56
C ALA A 1061 19.13 -3.74 29.94
N LYS A 1062 19.62 -4.97 29.76
CA LYS A 1062 18.82 -6.08 29.22
C LYS A 1062 17.61 -6.44 30.08
N LYS A 1063 17.75 -6.46 31.41
CA LYS A 1063 16.63 -6.76 32.33
C LYS A 1063 15.47 -5.78 32.19
N THR A 1064 15.74 -4.56 31.74
CA THR A 1064 14.69 -3.55 31.52
C THR A 1064 13.67 -3.96 30.45
N GLU A 1065 14.01 -4.90 29.55
CA GLU A 1065 13.09 -5.48 28.55
C GLU A 1065 11.83 -6.10 29.18
N GLU A 1066 11.99 -6.66 30.37
CA GLU A 1066 10.95 -7.38 31.11
C GLU A 1066 10.28 -6.50 32.19
N MET A 1067 10.85 -5.33 32.47
CA MET A 1067 10.36 -4.41 33.51
C MET A 1067 9.15 -3.60 33.03
N VAL A 1068 8.23 -3.37 33.97
CA VAL A 1068 7.14 -2.41 33.79
C VAL A 1068 7.68 -1.00 34.04
N PRO A 1069 7.57 -0.07 33.09
CA PRO A 1069 8.07 1.29 33.28
C PRO A 1069 7.29 2.00 34.39
N LEU A 1070 8.02 2.54 35.36
CA LEU A 1070 7.45 3.32 36.46
C LEU A 1070 7.82 4.81 36.39
N ARG A 1071 8.82 5.18 35.57
CA ARG A 1071 9.29 6.55 35.35
C ARG A 1071 9.59 6.82 33.88
N GLY A 1072 9.76 8.09 33.53
CA GLY A 1072 10.01 8.52 32.16
C GLY A 1072 8.78 8.47 31.25
N ARG A 1073 8.97 8.76 29.96
CA ARG A 1073 7.88 8.81 28.97
C ARG A 1073 7.26 7.43 28.70
N ALA A 1074 8.01 6.36 28.96
CA ALA A 1074 7.59 4.97 28.86
C ALA A 1074 6.35 4.62 29.72
N VAL A 1075 6.07 5.40 30.77
CA VAL A 1075 4.87 5.21 31.61
C VAL A 1075 3.58 5.49 30.84
N TYR A 1076 3.58 6.48 29.95
CA TYR A 1076 2.36 6.93 29.24
C TYR A 1076 1.98 6.02 28.07
N THR A 1077 2.93 5.28 27.52
CA THR A 1077 2.72 4.47 26.31
C THR A 1077 2.15 3.08 26.62
N GLY A 1078 2.39 2.54 27.83
CA GLY A 1078 1.89 1.23 28.27
C GLY A 1078 2.32 0.04 27.40
N LYS A 1079 3.14 0.29 26.38
CA LYS A 1079 3.75 -0.63 25.42
C LYS A 1079 5.22 -0.84 25.83
N GLY A 1080 5.90 -1.85 25.27
CA GLY A 1080 7.35 -2.02 25.49
C GLY A 1080 7.86 -3.29 26.15
N LYS A 1081 7.04 -4.34 26.28
CA LYS A 1081 7.60 -5.65 26.63
C LYS A 1081 8.52 -6.11 25.49
N GLY A 1082 9.75 -6.49 25.83
CA GLY A 1082 10.73 -7.03 24.89
C GLY A 1082 11.72 -6.02 24.27
N HIS A 1083 11.78 -4.78 24.79
CA HIS A 1083 12.79 -3.79 24.37
C HIS A 1083 13.46 -3.14 25.58
N ALA A 1084 14.79 -3.02 25.54
CA ALA A 1084 15.56 -2.38 26.60
C ALA A 1084 15.27 -0.88 26.69
N ASP A 1085 15.51 -0.28 27.85
CA ASP A 1085 15.46 1.16 28.06
C ASP A 1085 16.57 1.87 27.30
N ALA A 1086 16.22 2.91 26.52
CA ALA A 1086 17.15 3.66 25.70
C ALA A 1086 18.23 4.35 26.54
N GLY A 1087 17.87 4.89 27.71
CA GLY A 1087 18.82 5.51 28.63
C GLY A 1087 19.83 4.50 29.19
N ALA A 1088 19.37 3.31 29.56
CA ALA A 1088 20.23 2.23 30.06
C ALA A 1088 21.22 1.73 28.99
N VAL A 1089 20.77 1.60 27.74
CA VAL A 1089 21.65 1.27 26.61
C VAL A 1089 22.62 2.41 26.31
N GLY A 1090 22.16 3.67 26.37
CA GLY A 1090 23.02 4.85 26.21
C GLY A 1090 24.16 4.91 27.23
N VAL A 1091 23.89 4.60 28.50
CA VAL A 1091 24.94 4.48 29.53
C VAL A 1091 25.96 3.40 29.18
N CYS A 1092 25.51 2.24 28.68
CA CYS A 1092 26.41 1.17 28.25
C CYS A 1092 27.30 1.63 27.08
N ALA A 1093 26.75 2.37 26.11
CA ALA A 1093 27.51 2.89 24.98
C ALA A 1093 28.63 3.86 25.42
N VAL A 1094 28.35 4.73 26.38
CA VAL A 1094 29.37 5.65 26.95
C VAL A 1094 30.48 4.85 27.64
N ILE A 1095 30.12 3.89 28.50
CA ILE A 1095 31.10 3.07 29.24
C ILE A 1095 31.93 2.21 28.29
N GLU A 1096 31.32 1.65 27.25
CA GLU A 1096 32.01 0.88 26.21
C GLU A 1096 33.05 1.74 25.47
N GLY A 1097 32.69 2.99 25.14
CA GLY A 1097 33.64 3.95 24.57
C GLY A 1097 34.82 4.24 25.49
N ILE A 1098 34.60 4.36 26.80
CA ILE A 1098 35.67 4.53 27.79
C ILE A 1098 36.57 3.29 27.84
N LEU A 1099 35.99 2.08 27.90
CA LEU A 1099 36.74 0.82 27.93
C LEU A 1099 37.62 0.66 26.68
N ASN A 1100 37.06 0.94 25.49
CA ASN A 1100 37.77 0.86 24.22
C ASN A 1100 38.95 1.84 24.12
N ALA A 1101 38.88 2.98 24.82
CA ALA A 1101 40.00 3.92 24.90
C ALA A 1101 41.13 3.46 25.82
N LEU A 1102 40.84 2.56 26.77
CA LEU A 1102 41.81 2.08 27.76
C LEU A 1102 42.49 0.78 27.34
N HIS A 1103 41.92 0.07 26.36
CA HIS A 1103 42.58 -0.97 25.57
C HIS A 1103 43.24 -0.38 24.31
#